data_AF-A0A0S8JP43-F1
#
_entry.id   AF-A0A0S8JP43-F1
#
_cell.length_a   1.000
_cell.length_b   1.000
_cell.length_c   1.000
_cell.angle_alpha   90.00
_cell.angle_beta   90.00
_cell.angle_gamma   90.00
#
_symmetry.space_group_name_H-M   'P 1'
#
loop_
_entity.id
_entity.type
_entity.pdbx_description
1 polymer ?
#
loop_
_entity_poly.entity_id
_entity_poly.type
_entity_poly.pdbx_seq_one_letter_code
_entity_poly.pdbx_strand_id
1 'polypeptide(L)'
;PGIECIESLVEQYQVIIFKHCFPGAAIQAESGSPEVSSEVKTRGNYKLQYRALRDRMDHYPRTIFIVWTLAPLHRMSTSPEDAARAREFVDWVKDEWLTEDGSEHKNIKIFDFWGYVAETNANPDSGEVNCLRYEFESSHSNGDSHPNTTANETVGPLFAEFIASTISNFNFTMPWDPVNPNASDDVKKVLKFLYDIKGKGILTGQENLATDVMRWTEEVVDITGVYPGLLGEDFSYGDSAFAKRLKIVKTAIDYWEKGGLVTISWHQVNPETLDGSIHEGPFEYTQYSMTQEKFNQLFVPESYLQVKYQAHIDTIAGYLEKLQEAGVVVLWRPYHEMNGGWFWWGAKSNFTDLWRGMYARFTYYHKLNNLIWVCGPNISQSGLASYYPGDEYVDIVGLDGYTGINNWDIRTNLAEDINSIISLSKGNVVSFTELGVLPDPDWLLADRPEFTWFLCWWTHITDANSNRWINDVYHHPYAMNRGDFLWDDFPVVLVKEFEDMSVINTGTSIIVSPDIASHFFTPFGHTMQLDVSADRTDIAMEISDSIILYPAPADTGTITFQVVASNSIDSIIRQFKVSFQSTVSVQTAAELSDSIILFPNPAEDHLQIGHMTGIEKIIIYDLSGRMVRNISNCRLPERTVNIGDLESGYYTICFLQTDGISVRHFVKQ
;
A
#
# COMPACT_ATOMS: atom_id res chain seq x y z
N PRO A 1 -36.19 5.79 -2.22
CA PRO A 1 -35.55 5.09 -1.07
C PRO A 1 -35.15 3.68 -1.52
N GLY A 2 -33.85 3.36 -1.48
CA GLY A 2 -33.34 2.07 -1.93
C GLY A 2 -32.83 2.01 -3.38
N ILE A 3 -32.50 3.16 -4.00
CA ILE A 3 -31.69 3.15 -5.23
C ILE A 3 -30.24 3.15 -4.78
N GLU A 4 -29.56 2.02 -4.94
CA GLU A 4 -28.10 1.96 -4.79
C GLU A 4 -27.47 2.67 -5.98
N CYS A 5 -26.64 3.66 -5.70
CA CYS A 5 -25.90 4.37 -6.73
C CYS A 5 -24.64 3.54 -7.09
N ILE A 6 -24.10 3.77 -8.29
CA ILE A 6 -22.89 3.07 -8.76
C ILE A 6 -21.73 3.22 -7.77
N GLU A 7 -21.63 4.37 -7.10
CA GLU A 7 -20.67 4.70 -6.06
C GLU A 7 -20.71 3.71 -4.89
N SER A 8 -21.90 3.33 -4.44
CA SER A 8 -22.06 2.37 -3.34
C SER A 8 -21.81 0.94 -3.78
N LEU A 9 -22.14 0.61 -5.04
CA LEU A 9 -21.94 -0.73 -5.58
C LEU A 9 -20.45 -1.06 -5.76
N VAL A 10 -19.66 -0.11 -6.26
CA VAL A 10 -18.21 -0.33 -6.49
C VAL A 10 -17.40 -0.45 -5.20
N GLU A 11 -17.94 0.03 -4.07
CA GLU A 11 -17.35 -0.18 -2.74
C GLU A 11 -17.51 -1.63 -2.26
N GLN A 12 -18.56 -2.32 -2.72
CA GLN A 12 -18.93 -3.67 -2.25
C GLN A 12 -18.58 -4.77 -3.24
N TYR A 13 -18.59 -4.47 -4.54
CA TYR A 13 -18.49 -5.45 -5.61
C TYR A 13 -17.41 -5.12 -6.62
N GLN A 14 -16.55 -6.11 -6.91
CA GLN A 14 -15.52 -6.02 -7.95
C GLN A 14 -16.05 -6.31 -9.36
N VAL A 15 -17.25 -6.87 -9.46
CA VAL A 15 -17.93 -7.18 -10.73
C VAL A 15 -19.37 -6.70 -10.65
N ILE A 16 -19.74 -5.78 -11.53
CA ILE A 16 -21.09 -5.22 -11.62
C ILE A 16 -21.64 -5.51 -13.01
N ILE A 17 -22.81 -6.15 -13.06
CA ILE A 17 -23.48 -6.49 -14.31
C ILE A 17 -24.60 -5.48 -14.55
N PHE A 18 -24.48 -4.71 -15.62
CA PHE A 18 -25.51 -3.76 -16.05
C PHE A 18 -26.42 -4.39 -17.09
N LYS A 19 -27.72 -4.46 -16.80
CA LYS A 19 -28.75 -4.93 -17.71
C LYS A 19 -29.81 -3.87 -17.94
N HIS A 20 -30.04 -3.53 -19.20
CA HIS A 20 -31.13 -2.63 -19.59
C HIS A 20 -32.48 -3.37 -19.46
N CYS A 21 -33.37 -2.86 -18.61
CA CYS A 21 -34.64 -3.52 -18.30
C CYS A 21 -35.64 -3.48 -19.47
N PHE A 22 -36.63 -4.36 -19.44
CA PHE A 22 -37.71 -4.42 -20.43
C PHE A 22 -38.61 -3.17 -20.35
N PRO A 23 -39.11 -2.62 -21.48
CA PRO A 23 -38.80 -2.98 -22.87
C PRO A 23 -37.69 -2.08 -23.48
N GLY A 24 -36.43 -2.31 -23.13
CA GLY A 24 -35.30 -1.51 -23.64
C GLY A 24 -35.13 -1.55 -25.17
N ALA A 25 -35.55 -2.62 -25.82
CA ALA A 25 -35.50 -2.76 -27.28
C ALA A 25 -36.66 -2.10 -28.04
N ALA A 26 -37.60 -1.44 -27.36
CA ALA A 26 -38.66 -0.66 -28.01
C ALA A 26 -38.13 0.70 -28.50
N ILE A 27 -37.07 0.69 -29.30
CA ILE A 27 -36.40 1.90 -29.79
C ILE A 27 -37.23 2.50 -30.92
N GLN A 28 -37.74 3.70 -30.71
CA GLN A 28 -38.59 4.47 -31.62
C GLN A 28 -37.75 5.33 -32.59
N ALA A 29 -38.42 5.92 -33.58
CA ALA A 29 -37.81 6.90 -34.47
C ALA A 29 -37.34 8.14 -33.67
N GLU A 30 -36.33 8.84 -34.20
CA GLU A 30 -35.85 10.06 -33.56
C GLU A 30 -36.95 11.11 -33.44
N SER A 31 -36.99 11.80 -32.30
CA SER A 31 -37.94 12.87 -32.03
C SER A 31 -37.21 14.03 -31.38
N GLY A 32 -36.93 15.09 -32.15
CA GLY A 32 -36.20 16.26 -31.66
C GLY A 32 -34.70 16.02 -31.50
N SER A 33 -34.06 16.87 -30.70
CA SER A 33 -32.64 16.75 -30.34
C SER A 33 -32.45 15.70 -29.23
N PRO A 34 -31.39 14.88 -29.28
CA PRO A 34 -31.10 13.93 -28.21
C PRO A 34 -30.82 14.59 -26.86
N GLU A 35 -31.35 14.01 -25.78
CA GLU A 35 -31.18 14.46 -24.39
C GLU A 35 -30.89 13.27 -23.47
N VAL A 36 -29.85 13.37 -22.64
CA VAL A 36 -29.40 12.27 -21.77
C VAL A 36 -30.45 11.90 -20.70
N SER A 37 -31.24 12.88 -20.25
CA SER A 37 -32.29 12.70 -19.24
C SER A 37 -33.64 12.25 -19.82
N SER A 38 -33.74 12.07 -21.14
CA SER A 38 -34.98 11.70 -21.80
C SER A 38 -35.40 10.27 -21.49
N GLU A 39 -36.67 10.07 -21.16
CA GLU A 39 -37.29 8.75 -21.03
C GLU A 39 -37.70 8.14 -22.38
N VAL A 40 -37.62 8.93 -23.47
CA VAL A 40 -37.98 8.48 -24.82
C VAL A 40 -36.86 7.60 -25.38
N LYS A 41 -37.22 6.38 -25.76
CA LYS A 41 -36.30 5.37 -26.28
C LYS A 41 -35.95 5.65 -27.74
N THR A 42 -35.05 6.59 -28.00
CA THR A 42 -34.47 6.79 -29.35
C THR A 42 -33.00 6.40 -29.33
N ARG A 43 -32.42 6.11 -30.51
CA ARG A 43 -30.99 5.79 -30.59
C ARG A 43 -30.16 6.97 -30.10
N GLY A 44 -30.55 8.20 -30.47
CA GLY A 44 -29.90 9.42 -30.01
C GLY A 44 -29.82 9.53 -28.49
N ASN A 45 -30.95 9.37 -27.79
CA ASN A 45 -30.99 9.47 -26.33
C ASN A 45 -30.16 8.37 -25.66
N TYR A 46 -30.30 7.13 -26.14
CA TYR A 46 -29.54 6.00 -25.59
C TYR A 46 -28.03 6.13 -25.78
N LYS A 47 -27.57 6.62 -26.94
CA LYS A 47 -26.14 6.86 -27.14
C LYS A 47 -25.58 7.87 -26.14
N LEU A 48 -26.31 8.94 -25.81
CA LEU A 48 -25.90 9.89 -24.76
C LEU A 48 -25.85 9.24 -23.37
N GLN A 49 -26.85 8.42 -23.03
CA GLN A 49 -26.90 7.72 -21.75
C GLN A 49 -25.77 6.70 -21.60
N TYR A 50 -25.48 5.94 -22.64
CA TYR A 50 -24.39 4.97 -22.64
C TYR A 50 -23.03 5.66 -22.58
N ARG A 51 -22.81 6.79 -23.26
CA ARG A 51 -21.59 7.60 -23.07
C ARG A 51 -21.41 8.06 -21.64
N ALA A 52 -22.46 8.64 -21.04
CA ALA A 52 -22.42 9.06 -19.64
C ALA A 52 -22.14 7.88 -18.68
N LEU A 53 -22.71 6.70 -18.97
CA LEU A 53 -22.47 5.48 -18.20
C LEU A 53 -21.02 5.00 -18.33
N ARG A 54 -20.48 4.93 -19.54
CA ARG A 54 -19.09 4.57 -19.83
C ARG A 54 -18.13 5.50 -19.10
N ASP A 55 -18.33 6.81 -19.26
CA ASP A 55 -17.50 7.81 -18.60
C ASP A 55 -17.55 7.60 -17.07
N ARG A 56 -18.71 7.28 -16.49
CA ARG A 56 -18.80 6.98 -15.05
C ARG A 56 -18.10 5.68 -14.66
N MET A 57 -18.23 4.62 -15.46
CA MET A 57 -17.58 3.33 -15.24
C MET A 57 -16.04 3.45 -15.29
N ASP A 58 -15.49 4.29 -16.16
CA ASP A 58 -14.05 4.52 -16.26
C ASP A 58 -13.44 5.18 -15.01
N HIS A 59 -14.25 5.82 -14.17
CA HIS A 59 -13.77 6.33 -12.87
C HIS A 59 -13.43 5.21 -11.89
N TYR A 60 -13.80 3.97 -12.19
CA TYR A 60 -13.61 2.79 -11.34
C TYR A 60 -12.82 1.69 -12.08
N PRO A 61 -11.55 1.94 -12.42
CA PRO A 61 -10.74 1.00 -13.22
C PRO A 61 -10.54 -0.37 -12.55
N ARG A 62 -10.82 -0.47 -11.24
CA ARG A 62 -10.73 -1.71 -10.43
C ARG A 62 -12.01 -2.53 -10.40
N THR A 63 -13.12 -2.00 -10.92
CA THR A 63 -14.40 -2.72 -10.97
C THR A 63 -14.67 -3.13 -12.41
N ILE A 64 -14.93 -4.41 -12.61
CA ILE A 64 -15.36 -4.94 -13.90
C ILE A 64 -16.84 -4.61 -14.09
N PHE A 65 -17.16 -3.87 -15.14
CA PHE A 65 -18.53 -3.64 -15.57
C PHE A 65 -18.86 -4.53 -16.76
N ILE A 66 -19.82 -5.43 -16.59
CA ILE A 66 -20.34 -6.25 -17.68
C ILE A 66 -21.64 -5.63 -18.18
N VAL A 67 -21.61 -5.10 -19.40
CA VAL A 67 -22.76 -4.50 -20.06
C VAL A 67 -23.45 -5.55 -20.90
N TRP A 68 -24.68 -5.84 -20.53
CA TRP A 68 -25.55 -6.79 -21.21
C TRP A 68 -26.27 -6.08 -22.36
N THR A 69 -26.08 -6.52 -23.62
CA THR A 69 -26.81 -5.94 -24.76
C THR A 69 -28.32 -6.12 -24.61
N LEU A 70 -29.11 -5.33 -25.35
CA LEU A 70 -30.58 -5.34 -25.21
C LEU A 70 -31.16 -6.74 -25.41
N ALA A 71 -32.30 -7.01 -24.76
CA ALA A 71 -33.09 -8.20 -25.07
C ALA A 71 -34.04 -7.89 -26.25
N PRO A 72 -34.05 -8.69 -27.34
CA PRO A 72 -34.95 -8.47 -28.45
C PRO A 72 -36.40 -8.68 -28.03
N LEU A 73 -37.31 -7.92 -28.63
CA LEU A 73 -38.74 -8.07 -28.40
C LEU A 73 -39.30 -9.26 -29.17
N HIS A 74 -40.42 -9.78 -28.67
CA HIS A 74 -41.25 -10.72 -29.40
C HIS A 74 -41.74 -10.09 -30.71
N ARG A 75 -41.85 -10.88 -31.80
CA ARG A 75 -42.27 -10.38 -33.12
C ARG A 75 -43.66 -9.70 -33.14
N MET A 76 -44.54 -10.09 -32.21
CA MET A 76 -45.89 -9.50 -32.07
C MET A 76 -45.91 -8.24 -31.20
N SER A 77 -44.77 -7.82 -30.64
CA SER A 77 -44.63 -6.67 -29.73
C SER A 77 -43.76 -5.54 -30.27
N THR A 78 -43.32 -5.66 -31.51
CA THR A 78 -42.48 -4.67 -32.20
C THR A 78 -42.86 -4.60 -33.67
N SER A 79 -42.48 -3.52 -34.35
CA SER A 79 -42.51 -3.48 -35.82
C SER A 79 -41.14 -3.88 -36.39
N PRO A 80 -41.05 -4.27 -37.68
CA PRO A 80 -39.77 -4.51 -38.34
C PRO A 80 -38.82 -3.31 -38.26
N GLU A 81 -39.34 -2.08 -38.37
CA GLU A 81 -38.55 -0.85 -38.29
C GLU A 81 -38.02 -0.58 -36.88
N ASP A 82 -38.84 -0.84 -35.85
CA ASP A 82 -38.43 -0.71 -34.44
C ASP A 82 -37.39 -1.77 -34.09
N ALA A 83 -37.58 -3.02 -34.53
CA ALA A 83 -36.63 -4.11 -34.33
C ALA A 83 -35.29 -3.85 -35.03
N ALA A 84 -35.32 -3.31 -36.25
CA ALA A 84 -34.11 -2.90 -36.97
C ALA A 84 -33.35 -1.78 -36.23
N ARG A 85 -34.06 -0.79 -35.67
CA ARG A 85 -33.43 0.27 -34.86
C ARG A 85 -32.79 -0.27 -33.58
N ALA A 86 -33.43 -1.24 -32.94
CA ALA A 86 -32.86 -1.93 -31.79
C ALA A 86 -31.57 -2.67 -32.16
N ARG A 87 -31.57 -3.36 -33.31
CA ARG A 87 -30.37 -4.00 -33.85
C ARG A 87 -29.24 -3.01 -34.11
N GLU A 88 -29.51 -1.90 -34.78
CA GLU A 88 -28.51 -0.86 -35.07
C GLU A 88 -27.90 -0.27 -33.78
N PHE A 89 -28.71 -0.12 -32.72
CA PHE A 89 -28.19 0.33 -31.43
C PHE A 89 -27.29 -0.72 -30.78
N VAL A 90 -27.69 -2.00 -30.81
CA VAL A 90 -26.88 -3.11 -30.27
C VAL A 90 -25.55 -3.24 -31.01
N ASP A 91 -25.56 -3.13 -32.34
CA ASP A 91 -24.32 -3.17 -33.14
C ASP A 91 -23.40 -2.00 -32.77
N TRP A 92 -23.93 -0.78 -32.59
CA TRP A 92 -23.13 0.35 -32.09
C TRP A 92 -22.56 0.10 -30.69
N VAL A 93 -23.32 -0.48 -29.76
CA VAL A 93 -22.82 -0.81 -28.41
C VAL A 93 -21.62 -1.74 -28.51
N LYS A 94 -21.69 -2.77 -29.35
CA LYS A 94 -20.65 -3.79 -29.48
C LYS A 94 -19.41 -3.29 -30.23
N ASP A 95 -19.62 -2.56 -31.32
CA ASP A 95 -18.58 -2.35 -32.32
C ASP A 95 -17.95 -0.95 -32.22
N GLU A 96 -18.66 0.04 -31.67
CA GLU A 96 -18.26 1.45 -31.71
C GLU A 96 -18.20 2.12 -30.33
N TRP A 97 -19.11 1.81 -29.40
CA TRP A 97 -19.30 2.58 -28.16
C TRP A 97 -18.04 2.68 -27.28
N LEU A 98 -17.26 1.60 -27.18
CA LEU A 98 -16.00 1.58 -26.42
C LEU A 98 -14.78 2.02 -27.25
N THR A 99 -14.95 2.49 -28.48
CA THR A 99 -13.81 2.92 -29.32
C THR A 99 -13.98 4.31 -29.91
N GLU A 100 -15.20 4.85 -29.90
CA GLU A 100 -15.56 6.12 -30.55
C GLU A 100 -14.88 7.37 -29.98
N ASP A 101 -14.30 7.31 -28.77
CA ASP A 101 -13.55 8.42 -28.16
C ASP A 101 -12.02 8.26 -28.22
N GLY A 102 -11.53 7.14 -28.77
CA GLY A 102 -10.10 6.82 -28.86
C GLY A 102 -9.43 6.41 -27.55
N SER A 103 -10.19 6.17 -26.47
CA SER A 103 -9.66 5.71 -25.18
C SER A 103 -9.79 4.19 -25.01
N GLU A 104 -9.03 3.62 -24.08
CA GLU A 104 -9.10 2.18 -23.77
C GLU A 104 -9.92 1.93 -22.50
N HIS A 105 -11.11 1.35 -22.63
CA HIS A 105 -12.03 1.07 -21.51
C HIS A 105 -11.83 -0.34 -20.95
N LYS A 106 -10.66 -0.60 -20.36
CA LYS A 106 -10.23 -1.96 -19.95
C LYS A 106 -11.22 -2.66 -19.02
N ASN A 107 -11.88 -1.90 -18.15
CA ASN A 107 -12.78 -2.39 -17.10
C ASN A 107 -14.22 -2.60 -17.56
N ILE A 108 -14.58 -2.26 -18.80
CA ILE A 108 -15.93 -2.46 -19.37
C ILE A 108 -15.90 -3.62 -20.36
N LYS A 109 -16.79 -4.60 -20.17
CA LYS A 109 -16.93 -5.80 -21.02
C LYS A 109 -18.37 -5.92 -21.52
N ILE A 110 -18.54 -6.34 -22.76
CA ILE A 110 -19.86 -6.43 -23.40
C ILE A 110 -20.25 -7.90 -23.57
N PHE A 111 -21.37 -8.29 -22.97
CA PHE A 111 -21.98 -9.59 -23.23
C PHE A 111 -23.08 -9.44 -24.28
N ASP A 112 -22.85 -10.00 -25.48
CA ASP A 112 -23.78 -9.91 -26.61
C ASP A 112 -24.96 -10.88 -26.50
N PHE A 113 -25.84 -10.63 -25.54
CA PHE A 113 -27.06 -11.40 -25.39
C PHE A 113 -27.98 -11.33 -26.60
N TRP A 114 -28.17 -10.12 -27.16
CA TRP A 114 -28.97 -9.95 -28.37
C TRP A 114 -28.52 -10.90 -29.47
N GLY A 115 -27.22 -10.98 -29.76
CA GLY A 115 -26.67 -11.87 -30.78
C GLY A 115 -26.95 -13.35 -30.54
N TYR A 116 -27.12 -13.78 -29.28
CA TYR A 116 -27.48 -15.16 -28.96
C TYR A 116 -28.97 -15.46 -29.10
N VAL A 117 -29.85 -14.48 -28.82
CA VAL A 117 -31.30 -14.73 -28.73
C VAL A 117 -32.14 -14.11 -29.85
N ALA A 118 -31.59 -13.22 -30.65
CA ALA A 118 -32.29 -12.59 -31.76
C ALA A 118 -32.19 -13.40 -33.05
N GLU A 119 -33.23 -13.35 -33.88
CA GLU A 119 -33.20 -13.89 -35.23
C GLU A 119 -32.33 -12.99 -36.12
N THR A 120 -31.28 -13.57 -36.70
CA THR A 120 -30.31 -12.86 -37.55
C THR A 120 -30.42 -13.24 -39.02
N ASN A 121 -31.15 -14.32 -39.34
CA ASN A 121 -31.46 -14.68 -40.70
C ASN A 121 -32.41 -13.63 -41.30
N ALA A 122 -32.01 -13.06 -42.44
CA ALA A 122 -32.81 -12.06 -43.16
C ALA A 122 -34.16 -12.62 -43.66
N ASN A 123 -34.26 -13.94 -43.86
CA ASN A 123 -35.49 -14.62 -44.30
C ASN A 123 -35.70 -15.89 -43.46
N PRO A 124 -36.20 -15.77 -42.21
CA PRO A 124 -36.42 -16.93 -41.37
C PRO A 124 -37.64 -17.74 -41.84
N ASP A 125 -37.57 -19.08 -41.73
CA ASP A 125 -38.72 -19.96 -42.04
C ASP A 125 -39.88 -19.75 -41.05
N SER A 126 -39.57 -19.30 -39.83
CA SER A 126 -40.52 -18.96 -38.77
C SER A 126 -39.93 -17.86 -37.90
N GLY A 127 -40.73 -16.87 -37.52
CA GLY A 127 -40.27 -15.71 -36.75
C GLY A 127 -40.12 -14.46 -37.61
N GLU A 128 -39.40 -13.48 -37.09
CA GLU A 128 -39.14 -12.19 -37.75
C GLU A 128 -37.70 -11.77 -37.44
N VAL A 129 -36.96 -11.30 -38.44
CA VAL A 129 -35.58 -10.82 -38.27
C VAL A 129 -35.52 -9.71 -37.22
N ASN A 130 -34.43 -9.67 -36.44
CA ASN A 130 -34.20 -8.74 -35.33
C ASN A 130 -35.19 -8.87 -34.15
N CYS A 131 -36.08 -9.86 -34.16
CA CYS A 131 -36.94 -10.19 -33.02
C CYS A 131 -36.38 -11.39 -32.26
N LEU A 132 -36.95 -11.69 -31.09
CA LEU A 132 -36.65 -12.92 -30.36
C LEU A 132 -36.84 -14.13 -31.29
N ARG A 133 -35.85 -15.04 -31.35
CA ARG A 133 -35.91 -16.24 -32.20
C ARG A 133 -37.18 -17.01 -31.93
N TYR A 134 -37.80 -17.53 -32.97
CA TYR A 134 -39.09 -18.21 -32.88
C TYR A 134 -39.06 -19.31 -31.80
N GLU A 135 -38.05 -20.18 -31.82
CA GLU A 135 -37.85 -21.26 -30.85
C GLU A 135 -37.57 -20.79 -29.41
N PHE A 136 -37.25 -19.52 -29.19
CA PHE A 136 -36.99 -18.92 -27.88
C PHE A 136 -38.19 -18.16 -27.31
N GLU A 137 -39.26 -18.01 -28.08
CA GLU A 137 -40.50 -17.41 -27.58
C GLU A 137 -41.18 -18.33 -26.57
N SER A 138 -41.69 -17.74 -25.48
CA SER A 138 -42.52 -18.45 -24.50
C SER A 138 -43.93 -18.74 -25.01
N SER A 139 -44.40 -17.99 -26.02
CA SER A 139 -45.70 -18.16 -26.67
C SER A 139 -45.67 -17.64 -28.09
N HIS A 140 -46.14 -18.43 -29.06
CA HIS A 140 -46.26 -17.98 -30.46
C HIS A 140 -47.58 -17.27 -30.77
N SER A 141 -48.41 -17.05 -29.74
CA SER A 141 -49.79 -16.57 -29.88
C SER A 141 -50.06 -15.25 -29.19
N ASN A 142 -49.07 -14.70 -28.47
CA ASN A 142 -49.15 -13.41 -27.80
C ASN A 142 -47.82 -12.66 -27.91
N GLY A 143 -47.76 -11.43 -27.41
CA GLY A 143 -46.57 -10.58 -27.47
C GLY A 143 -45.55 -10.77 -26.34
N ASP A 144 -45.58 -11.87 -25.60
CA ASP A 144 -44.70 -12.04 -24.45
C ASP A 144 -43.22 -12.16 -24.90
N SER A 145 -42.42 -11.18 -24.50
CA SER A 145 -41.00 -11.11 -24.85
C SER A 145 -40.09 -11.82 -23.84
N HIS A 146 -40.65 -12.52 -22.84
CA HIS A 146 -39.86 -13.38 -21.97
C HIS A 146 -39.34 -14.59 -22.76
N PRO A 147 -38.01 -14.80 -22.83
CA PRO A 147 -37.45 -16.00 -23.42
C PRO A 147 -37.85 -17.25 -22.63
N ASN A 148 -38.04 -18.35 -23.34
CA ASN A 148 -38.42 -19.63 -22.74
C ASN A 148 -37.21 -20.37 -22.10
N THR A 149 -37.49 -21.54 -21.55
CA THR A 149 -36.45 -22.39 -20.93
C THR A 149 -35.33 -22.76 -21.89
N THR A 150 -35.63 -23.05 -23.16
CA THR A 150 -34.61 -23.38 -24.17
C THR A 150 -33.65 -22.22 -24.41
N ALA A 151 -34.14 -20.99 -24.45
CA ALA A 151 -33.29 -19.81 -24.52
C ALA A 151 -32.35 -19.72 -23.29
N ASN A 152 -32.89 -19.94 -22.09
CA ASN A 152 -32.11 -19.91 -20.86
C ASN A 152 -31.04 -21.03 -20.81
N GLU A 153 -31.40 -22.25 -21.21
CA GLU A 153 -30.47 -23.39 -21.29
C GLU A 153 -29.38 -23.18 -22.34
N THR A 154 -29.69 -22.43 -23.41
CA THR A 154 -28.72 -22.10 -24.47
C THR A 154 -27.75 -21.01 -24.02
N VAL A 155 -28.26 -19.91 -23.43
CA VAL A 155 -27.47 -18.70 -23.17
C VAL A 155 -26.89 -18.65 -21.77
N GLY A 156 -27.55 -19.28 -20.79
CA GLY A 156 -27.10 -19.30 -19.40
C GLY A 156 -25.66 -19.80 -19.21
N PRO A 157 -25.28 -20.95 -19.80
CA PRO A 157 -23.90 -21.43 -19.73
C PRO A 157 -22.89 -20.47 -20.37
N LEU A 158 -23.23 -19.88 -21.53
CA LEU A 158 -22.37 -18.91 -22.22
C LEU A 158 -22.16 -17.64 -21.38
N PHE A 159 -23.20 -17.18 -20.68
CA PHE A 159 -23.11 -16.04 -19.79
C PHE A 159 -22.25 -16.34 -18.55
N ALA A 160 -22.43 -17.51 -17.94
CA ALA A 160 -21.60 -17.94 -16.82
C ALA A 160 -20.13 -18.06 -17.21
N GLU A 161 -19.83 -18.64 -18.38
CA GLU A 161 -18.48 -18.73 -18.93
C GLU A 161 -17.89 -17.34 -19.23
N PHE A 162 -18.70 -16.42 -19.77
CA PHE A 162 -18.28 -15.05 -20.02
C PHE A 162 -17.89 -14.32 -18.72
N ILE A 163 -18.66 -14.48 -17.64
CA ILE A 163 -18.33 -13.89 -16.33
C ILE A 163 -17.02 -14.49 -15.80
N ALA A 164 -16.91 -15.82 -15.79
CA ALA A 164 -15.73 -16.50 -15.25
C ALA A 164 -14.45 -16.17 -16.03
N SER A 165 -14.52 -16.15 -17.37
CA SER A 165 -13.39 -15.78 -18.23
C SER A 165 -13.03 -14.30 -18.11
N THR A 166 -14.02 -13.42 -17.97
CA THR A 166 -13.80 -12.00 -17.72
C THR A 166 -13.01 -11.79 -16.43
N ILE A 167 -13.43 -12.42 -15.32
CA ILE A 167 -12.75 -12.30 -14.03
C ILE A 167 -11.33 -12.86 -14.11
N SER A 168 -11.16 -14.06 -14.69
CA SER A 168 -9.86 -14.74 -14.75
C SER A 168 -8.83 -14.02 -15.62
N ASN A 169 -9.28 -13.31 -16.66
CA ASN A 169 -8.41 -12.56 -17.57
C ASN A 169 -8.24 -11.09 -17.15
N PHE A 170 -8.96 -10.63 -16.12
CA PHE A 170 -8.83 -9.27 -15.63
C PHE A 170 -7.67 -9.19 -14.65
N ASN A 171 -6.66 -8.40 -14.99
CA ASN A 171 -5.57 -8.14 -14.08
C ASN A 171 -6.03 -7.10 -13.05
N PHE A 172 -6.56 -7.56 -11.91
CA PHE A 172 -6.95 -6.68 -10.81
C PHE A 172 -5.74 -5.92 -10.31
N THR A 173 -5.72 -4.61 -10.53
CA THR A 173 -4.75 -3.72 -9.90
C THR A 173 -5.25 -3.44 -8.49
N MET A 174 -4.61 -4.03 -7.49
CA MET A 174 -4.97 -3.80 -6.09
C MET A 174 -4.65 -2.35 -5.70
N PRO A 175 -5.33 -1.77 -4.69
CA PRO A 175 -5.04 -0.43 -4.19
C PRO A 175 -3.63 -0.17 -3.69
N TRP A 176 -2.86 -1.23 -3.45
CA TRP A 176 -1.48 -1.21 -3.00
C TRP A 176 -0.51 -1.78 -4.05
N ASP A 177 -0.99 -2.06 -5.27
CA ASP A 177 -0.09 -2.43 -6.36
C ASP A 177 0.72 -1.19 -6.76
N PRO A 178 2.07 -1.30 -6.82
CA PRO A 178 2.89 -0.15 -7.17
C PRO A 178 2.64 0.28 -8.61
N VAL A 179 2.63 1.59 -8.86
CA VAL A 179 2.47 2.15 -10.21
C VAL A 179 3.63 1.79 -11.13
N ASN A 180 4.82 1.51 -10.56
CA ASN A 180 5.94 0.94 -11.30
C ASN A 180 5.74 -0.57 -11.45
N PRO A 181 5.51 -1.10 -12.67
CA PRO A 181 5.29 -2.53 -12.89
C PRO A 181 6.53 -3.39 -12.58
N ASN A 182 7.72 -2.79 -12.48
CA ASN A 182 8.96 -3.46 -12.11
C ASN A 182 9.40 -3.17 -10.67
N ALA A 183 8.52 -2.59 -9.85
CA ALA A 183 8.80 -2.33 -8.44
C ALA A 183 9.29 -3.59 -7.71
N SER A 184 10.24 -3.41 -6.80
CA SER A 184 10.79 -4.49 -5.99
C SER A 184 9.69 -5.12 -5.12
N ASP A 185 9.91 -6.35 -4.66
CA ASP A 185 8.94 -7.00 -3.77
C ASP A 185 8.80 -6.24 -2.44
N ASP A 186 9.86 -5.59 -1.97
CA ASP A 186 9.79 -4.78 -0.75
C ASP A 186 8.94 -3.51 -0.94
N VAL A 187 8.94 -2.90 -2.13
CA VAL A 187 7.99 -1.81 -2.44
C VAL A 187 6.54 -2.29 -2.32
N LYS A 188 6.22 -3.48 -2.86
CA LYS A 188 4.87 -4.07 -2.76
C LYS A 188 4.49 -4.34 -1.30
N LYS A 189 5.43 -4.88 -0.52
CA LYS A 189 5.24 -5.16 0.91
C LYS A 189 4.99 -3.89 1.71
N VAL A 190 5.80 -2.85 1.53
CA VAL A 190 5.64 -1.55 2.20
C VAL A 190 4.31 -0.91 1.82
N LEU A 191 3.95 -0.88 0.53
CA LEU A 191 2.65 -0.34 0.11
C LEU A 191 1.47 -1.10 0.68
N LYS A 192 1.55 -2.44 0.69
CA LYS A 192 0.54 -3.30 1.29
C LYS A 192 0.42 -3.04 2.80
N PHE A 193 1.55 -2.95 3.52
CA PHE A 193 1.56 -2.60 4.93
C PHE A 193 0.87 -1.24 5.17
N LEU A 194 1.29 -0.20 4.46
CA LEU A 194 0.69 1.13 4.58
C LEU A 194 -0.81 1.11 4.24
N TYR A 195 -1.24 0.28 3.32
CA TYR A 195 -2.67 0.09 3.03
C TYR A 195 -3.41 -0.67 4.15
N ASP A 196 -2.81 -1.73 4.68
CA ASP A 196 -3.43 -2.62 5.66
C ASP A 196 -3.66 -1.97 7.03
N ILE A 197 -2.90 -0.93 7.37
CA ILE A 197 -3.02 -0.22 8.66
C ILE A 197 -4.16 0.81 8.69
N LYS A 198 -4.87 1.04 7.56
CA LYS A 198 -6.09 1.87 7.54
C LYS A 198 -7.08 1.41 8.62
N GLY A 199 -7.46 2.32 9.50
CA GLY A 199 -8.33 2.05 10.65
C GLY A 199 -7.74 1.15 11.75
N LYS A 200 -6.45 0.80 11.68
CA LYS A 200 -5.75 -0.06 12.66
C LYS A 200 -4.57 0.63 13.33
N GLY A 201 -3.95 1.60 12.66
CA GLY A 201 -2.92 2.45 13.25
C GLY A 201 -2.52 3.60 12.36
N ILE A 202 -1.66 4.45 12.92
CA ILE A 202 -1.04 5.60 12.25
C ILE A 202 0.48 5.50 12.45
N LEU A 203 1.22 5.35 11.35
CA LEU A 203 2.67 5.35 11.38
C LEU A 203 3.17 6.76 11.74
N THR A 204 3.95 6.85 12.82
CA THR A 204 4.47 8.12 13.32
C THR A 204 5.66 8.58 12.48
N GLY A 205 5.71 9.86 12.10
CA GLY A 205 6.78 10.36 11.24
C GLY A 205 7.33 11.72 11.67
N GLN A 206 8.63 11.89 11.49
CA GLN A 206 9.35 13.11 11.80
C GLN A 206 10.28 13.52 10.65
N GLU A 207 10.11 14.74 10.15
CA GLU A 207 11.01 15.36 9.17
C GLU A 207 12.27 15.90 9.86
N ASN A 208 13.42 15.79 9.18
CA ASN A 208 14.67 16.39 9.62
C ASN A 208 15.16 17.45 8.63
N LEU A 209 16.11 18.27 9.07
CA LEU A 209 16.78 19.19 8.16
C LEU A 209 18.04 18.52 7.62
N ALA A 210 18.31 18.65 6.33
CA ALA A 210 19.46 18.01 5.68
C ALA A 210 20.85 18.37 6.26
N THR A 211 20.97 19.50 6.98
CA THR A 211 22.20 19.82 7.72
C THR A 211 22.38 18.97 8.99
N ASP A 212 21.28 18.43 9.51
CA ASP A 212 21.19 17.71 10.78
C ASP A 212 20.14 16.58 10.75
N VAL A 213 20.42 15.58 9.91
CA VAL A 213 19.60 14.42 9.50
C VAL A 213 19.02 13.51 10.61
N MET A 214 19.28 13.79 11.88
CA MET A 214 18.69 13.01 12.99
C MET A 214 18.21 13.86 14.15
N ARG A 215 18.52 15.16 14.17
CA ARG A 215 18.29 16.00 15.35
C ARG A 215 16.85 16.01 15.83
N TRP A 216 15.88 16.12 14.91
CA TRP A 216 14.48 16.23 15.31
C TRP A 216 13.87 14.86 15.59
N THR A 217 14.35 13.81 14.92
CA THR A 217 14.09 12.43 15.32
C THR A 217 14.60 12.15 16.74
N GLU A 218 15.80 12.61 17.08
CA GLU A 218 16.39 12.48 18.42
C GLU A 218 15.63 13.30 19.46
N GLU A 219 15.14 14.51 19.11
CA GLU A 219 14.28 15.29 20.00
C GLU A 219 12.98 14.54 20.37
N VAL A 220 12.36 13.83 19.40
CA VAL A 220 11.22 12.95 19.70
C VAL A 220 11.62 11.85 20.68
N VAL A 221 12.77 11.21 20.48
CA VAL A 221 13.28 10.15 21.35
C VAL A 221 13.57 10.69 22.76
N ASP A 222 14.13 11.88 22.88
CA ASP A 222 14.42 12.50 24.18
C ASP A 222 13.14 12.81 24.96
N ILE A 223 12.05 13.14 24.27
CA ILE A 223 10.74 13.43 24.89
C ILE A 223 9.97 12.15 25.22
N THR A 224 10.03 11.15 24.34
CA THR A 224 9.10 10.00 24.35
C THR A 224 9.76 8.66 24.68
N GLY A 225 11.07 8.53 24.49
CA GLY A 225 11.80 7.27 24.60
C GLY A 225 11.62 6.31 23.41
N VAL A 226 10.84 6.68 22.38
CA VAL A 226 10.58 5.84 21.20
C VAL A 226 11.01 6.55 19.92
N TYR A 227 11.38 5.75 18.91
CA TYR A 227 11.73 6.27 17.58
C TYR A 227 10.48 6.33 16.69
N PRO A 228 10.26 7.42 15.93
CA PRO A 228 9.22 7.47 14.90
C PRO A 228 9.26 6.26 13.95
N GLY A 229 8.12 5.81 13.44
CA GLY A 229 8.09 4.75 12.43
C GLY A 229 8.64 5.17 11.06
N LEU A 230 8.58 6.47 10.74
CA LEU A 230 8.96 7.06 9.46
C LEU A 230 10.01 8.17 9.65
N LEU A 231 11.16 8.01 9.01
CA LEU A 231 12.18 9.05 8.87
C LEU A 231 11.88 9.92 7.65
N GLY A 232 11.72 11.24 7.85
CA GLY A 232 11.63 12.22 6.77
C GLY A 232 12.93 12.99 6.55
N GLU A 233 13.33 13.11 5.29
CA GLU A 233 14.52 13.83 4.84
C GLU A 233 14.26 14.61 3.54
N ASP A 234 15.13 15.58 3.25
CA ASP A 234 15.12 16.33 1.98
C ASP A 234 16.48 16.29 1.31
N PHE A 235 16.55 15.91 0.02
CA PHE A 235 17.83 15.89 -0.71
C PHE A 235 18.47 17.27 -0.88
N SER A 236 17.80 18.35 -0.45
CA SER A 236 18.38 19.63 -0.08
C SER A 236 19.07 20.37 -1.23
N TYR A 237 19.46 21.59 -0.90
CA TYR A 237 20.13 22.61 -1.69
C TYR A 237 21.38 23.13 -0.92
N GLY A 238 22.13 24.07 -1.49
CA GLY A 238 23.24 24.80 -0.84
C GLY A 238 24.65 24.27 -1.12
N ASP A 239 25.67 25.04 -0.66
CA ASP A 239 27.11 24.87 -0.93
C ASP A 239 27.71 23.49 -0.59
N SER A 240 26.97 22.64 0.14
CA SER A 240 27.37 21.28 0.54
C SER A 240 26.28 20.25 0.26
N ALA A 241 25.40 20.49 -0.72
CA ALA A 241 24.31 19.59 -1.09
C ALA A 241 24.81 18.15 -1.30
N PHE A 242 25.94 17.98 -2.00
CA PHE A 242 26.58 16.66 -2.18
C PHE A 242 26.86 15.93 -0.84
N ALA A 243 27.54 16.59 0.10
CA ALA A 243 27.89 15.99 1.38
C ALA A 243 26.66 15.70 2.24
N LYS A 244 25.66 16.59 2.22
CA LYS A 244 24.38 16.40 2.91
C LYS A 244 23.64 15.18 2.36
N ARG A 245 23.52 15.06 1.03
CA ARG A 245 22.86 13.91 0.36
C ARG A 245 23.51 12.58 0.71
N LEU A 246 24.85 12.52 0.78
CA LEU A 246 25.53 11.31 1.25
C LEU A 246 25.22 10.98 2.71
N LYS A 247 25.11 11.99 3.57
CA LYS A 247 24.72 11.80 4.98
C LYS A 247 23.27 11.32 5.09
N ILE A 248 22.37 11.87 4.27
CA ILE A 248 20.96 11.44 4.15
C ILE A 248 20.89 9.98 3.69
N VAL A 249 21.58 9.62 2.62
CA VAL A 249 21.61 8.24 2.10
C VAL A 249 22.09 7.27 3.19
N LYS A 250 23.19 7.57 3.88
CA LYS A 250 23.67 6.75 4.98
C LYS A 250 22.64 6.61 6.10
N THR A 251 22.01 7.72 6.48
CA THR A 251 21.03 7.74 7.59
C THR A 251 19.77 6.96 7.22
N ALA A 252 19.28 7.09 5.98
CA ALA A 252 18.17 6.32 5.46
C ALA A 252 18.45 4.81 5.47
N ILE A 253 19.65 4.38 5.04
CA ILE A 253 20.08 2.98 5.13
C ILE A 253 20.08 2.52 6.59
N ASP A 254 20.75 3.27 7.47
CA ASP A 254 20.85 2.94 8.90
C ASP A 254 19.45 2.86 9.58
N TYR A 255 18.48 3.66 9.11
CA TYR A 255 17.12 3.69 9.66
C TYR A 255 16.26 2.53 9.16
N TRP A 256 16.37 2.23 7.87
CA TRP A 256 15.73 1.10 7.21
C TRP A 256 16.18 -0.24 7.78
N GLU A 257 17.50 -0.43 7.97
CA GLU A 257 18.08 -1.63 8.59
C GLU A 257 17.58 -1.86 10.02
N LYS A 258 17.10 -0.81 10.71
CA LYS A 258 16.50 -0.89 12.05
C LYS A 258 14.97 -1.04 12.03
N GLY A 259 14.40 -1.36 10.87
CA GLY A 259 12.96 -1.59 10.69
C GLY A 259 12.11 -0.34 10.54
N GLY A 260 12.71 0.84 10.36
CA GLY A 260 11.99 2.08 10.08
C GLY A 260 11.72 2.28 8.59
N LEU A 261 10.67 3.02 8.24
CA LEU A 261 10.43 3.45 6.86
C LEU A 261 11.12 4.79 6.58
N VAL A 262 11.32 5.09 5.29
CA VAL A 262 12.02 6.30 4.84
C VAL A 262 11.16 7.04 3.81
N THR A 263 10.93 8.34 4.04
CA THR A 263 10.36 9.27 3.05
C THR A 263 11.40 10.33 2.72
N ILE A 264 11.53 10.67 1.43
CA ILE A 264 12.47 11.68 0.97
C ILE A 264 11.76 12.65 0.02
N SER A 265 11.87 13.93 0.36
CA SER A 265 11.44 15.06 -0.47
C SER A 265 12.63 15.74 -1.13
N TRP A 266 12.33 16.69 -2.01
CA TRP A 266 13.37 17.48 -2.64
C TRP A 266 12.92 18.88 -3.01
N HIS A 267 13.42 19.85 -2.26
CA HIS A 267 13.36 21.25 -2.63
C HIS A 267 14.36 21.57 -3.75
N GLN A 268 14.01 21.19 -5.00
CA GLN A 268 14.87 21.37 -6.17
C GLN A 268 15.14 22.86 -6.47
N VAL A 269 16.40 23.26 -6.56
CA VAL A 269 16.74 24.61 -7.03
C VAL A 269 16.33 24.82 -8.48
N ASN A 270 15.87 26.03 -8.84
CA ASN A 270 15.37 26.30 -10.18
C ASN A 270 16.45 26.02 -11.26
N PRO A 271 16.22 25.06 -12.20
CA PRO A 271 17.22 24.63 -13.19
C PRO A 271 17.54 25.71 -14.24
N GLU A 272 16.75 26.79 -14.30
CA GLU A 272 17.13 27.98 -15.05
C GLU A 272 18.43 28.58 -14.51
N THR A 273 18.53 28.70 -13.18
CA THR A 273 19.60 29.44 -12.52
C THR A 273 20.83 28.60 -12.24
N LEU A 274 20.68 27.29 -12.05
CA LEU A 274 21.75 26.38 -11.64
C LEU A 274 21.75 25.09 -12.44
N ASP A 275 22.87 24.38 -12.45
CA ASP A 275 23.11 23.18 -13.28
C ASP A 275 22.99 21.85 -12.51
N GLY A 276 22.67 21.89 -11.21
CA GLY A 276 22.45 20.68 -10.40
C GLY A 276 23.76 19.98 -10.04
N SER A 277 24.89 20.68 -10.21
CA SER A 277 26.20 20.25 -9.76
C SER A 277 26.30 20.27 -8.24
N ILE A 278 27.47 19.87 -7.70
CA ILE A 278 27.74 19.74 -6.26
C ILE A 278 27.53 21.02 -5.43
N HIS A 279 27.39 22.18 -6.07
CA HIS A 279 27.17 23.49 -5.45
C HIS A 279 25.81 24.05 -5.87
N GLU A 280 24.75 23.54 -5.26
CA GLU A 280 23.42 24.11 -5.42
C GLU A 280 23.30 25.41 -4.60
N GLY A 281 22.49 26.34 -5.07
CA GLY A 281 22.27 27.63 -4.42
C GLY A 281 21.48 27.47 -3.12
N PRO A 282 21.25 28.56 -2.38
CA PRO A 282 20.50 28.51 -1.13
C PRO A 282 19.00 28.25 -1.38
N PHE A 283 18.23 28.04 -0.31
CA PHE A 283 16.80 27.66 -0.38
C PHE A 283 15.98 28.58 -1.27
N GLU A 284 16.27 29.88 -1.26
CA GLU A 284 15.56 30.91 -1.99
C GLU A 284 15.52 30.60 -3.49
N TYR A 285 16.48 29.85 -4.01
CA TYR A 285 16.55 29.50 -5.43
C TYR A 285 15.52 28.44 -5.83
N THR A 286 14.95 27.73 -4.86
CA THR A 286 13.81 26.82 -5.05
C THR A 286 12.51 27.63 -5.25
N GLN A 287 12.45 28.83 -4.64
CA GLN A 287 11.31 29.75 -4.68
C GLN A 287 11.35 30.73 -5.86
N TYR A 288 12.47 30.80 -6.58
CA TYR A 288 12.60 31.66 -7.74
C TYR A 288 11.64 31.22 -8.85
N SER A 289 10.66 32.08 -9.15
CA SER A 289 9.62 31.78 -10.13
C SER A 289 10.19 31.44 -11.51
N MET A 290 9.70 30.37 -12.12
CA MET A 290 9.89 30.09 -13.53
C MET A 290 8.66 30.56 -14.31
N THR A 291 8.86 31.29 -15.42
CA THR A 291 7.73 31.67 -16.29
C THR A 291 7.18 30.45 -17.02
N GLN A 292 5.90 30.47 -17.41
CA GLN A 292 5.29 29.37 -18.16
C GLN A 292 6.04 29.07 -19.48
N GLU A 293 6.53 30.10 -20.18
CA GLU A 293 7.32 29.93 -21.40
C GLU A 293 8.61 29.14 -21.16
N LYS A 294 9.34 29.44 -20.07
CA LYS A 294 10.56 28.70 -19.70
C LYS A 294 10.26 27.31 -19.19
N PHE A 295 9.18 27.16 -18.43
CA PHE A 295 8.70 25.86 -17.96
C PHE A 295 8.40 24.93 -19.14
N ASN A 296 7.78 25.45 -20.21
CA ASN A 296 7.53 24.68 -21.43
C ASN A 296 8.82 24.18 -22.09
N GLN A 297 9.94 24.91 -21.97
CA GLN A 297 11.22 24.48 -22.55
C GLN A 297 11.77 23.21 -21.88
N LEU A 298 11.37 22.87 -20.65
CA LEU A 298 11.76 21.62 -19.98
C LEU A 298 11.34 20.38 -20.79
N PHE A 299 10.31 20.51 -21.62
CA PHE A 299 9.73 19.42 -22.42
C PHE A 299 10.12 19.47 -23.90
N VAL A 300 10.84 20.50 -24.33
CA VAL A 300 11.32 20.63 -25.71
C VAL A 300 12.61 19.83 -25.86
N PRO A 301 12.66 18.81 -26.75
CA PRO A 301 13.86 18.02 -26.99
C PRO A 301 15.08 18.89 -27.28
N GLU A 302 16.19 18.60 -26.59
CA GLU A 302 17.50 19.26 -26.71
C GLU A 302 17.51 20.77 -26.40
N SER A 303 16.45 21.30 -25.78
CA SER A 303 16.48 22.67 -25.28
C SER A 303 17.53 22.80 -24.17
N TYR A 304 18.12 23.99 -24.03
CA TYR A 304 19.09 24.26 -22.96
C TYR A 304 18.51 23.97 -21.57
N LEU A 305 17.25 24.34 -21.31
CA LEU A 305 16.59 24.10 -20.04
C LEU A 305 16.27 22.62 -19.81
N GLN A 306 15.87 21.89 -20.85
CA GLN A 306 15.65 20.44 -20.73
C GLN A 306 16.95 19.72 -20.34
N VAL A 307 18.07 20.01 -21.02
CA VAL A 307 19.36 19.36 -20.74
C VAL A 307 19.82 19.64 -19.31
N LYS A 308 19.70 20.89 -18.85
CA LYS A 308 20.03 21.25 -17.45
C LYS A 308 19.12 20.55 -16.45
N TYR A 309 17.81 20.55 -16.70
CA TYR A 309 16.84 19.88 -15.84
C TYR A 309 17.10 18.38 -15.74
N GLN A 310 17.39 17.71 -16.86
CA GLN A 310 17.75 16.29 -16.86
C GLN A 310 19.01 16.02 -16.04
N ALA A 311 20.05 16.85 -16.16
CA ALA A 311 21.26 16.70 -15.36
C ALA A 311 21.00 16.82 -13.84
N HIS A 312 20.07 17.68 -13.42
CA HIS A 312 19.66 17.76 -12.01
C HIS A 312 19.02 16.45 -11.54
N ILE A 313 17.99 15.99 -12.25
CA ILE A 313 17.23 14.81 -11.80
C ILE A 313 18.09 13.55 -11.90
N ASP A 314 18.99 13.45 -12.89
CA ASP A 314 19.95 12.34 -13.01
C ASP A 314 20.94 12.31 -11.83
N THR A 315 21.33 13.48 -11.30
CA THR A 315 22.17 13.57 -10.11
C THR A 315 21.44 13.03 -8.88
N ILE A 316 20.14 13.34 -8.73
CA ILE A 316 19.30 12.80 -7.65
C ILE A 316 19.07 11.30 -7.81
N ALA A 317 18.83 10.83 -9.04
CA ALA A 317 18.70 9.41 -9.33
C ALA A 317 19.92 8.62 -8.85
N GLY A 318 21.14 9.15 -8.98
CA GLY A 318 22.36 8.51 -8.47
C GLY A 318 22.41 8.32 -6.94
N TYR A 319 21.67 9.11 -6.15
CA TYR A 319 21.54 8.87 -4.69
C TYR A 319 20.43 7.85 -4.40
N LEU A 320 19.32 7.90 -5.14
CA LEU A 320 18.26 6.91 -5.04
C LEU A 320 18.73 5.51 -5.49
N GLU A 321 19.63 5.43 -6.47
CA GLU A 321 20.29 4.20 -6.90
C GLU A 321 21.09 3.57 -5.76
N LYS A 322 21.78 4.38 -4.92
CA LYS A 322 22.51 3.88 -3.74
C LYS A 322 21.57 3.30 -2.69
N LEU A 323 20.40 3.92 -2.50
CA LEU A 323 19.36 3.40 -1.61
C LEU A 323 18.79 2.09 -2.17
N GLN A 324 18.57 2.01 -3.48
CA GLN A 324 18.16 0.78 -4.15
C GLN A 324 19.17 -0.35 -3.99
N GLU A 325 20.46 -0.05 -4.19
CA GLU A 325 21.57 -1.02 -4.01
C GLU A 325 21.62 -1.57 -2.58
N ALA A 326 21.21 -0.78 -1.60
CA ALA A 326 21.09 -1.19 -0.19
C ALA A 326 19.73 -1.83 0.16
N GLY A 327 18.82 -1.99 -0.81
CA GLY A 327 17.49 -2.57 -0.58
C GLY A 327 16.50 -1.64 0.12
N VAL A 328 16.80 -0.35 0.24
CA VAL A 328 15.94 0.63 0.93
C VAL A 328 14.79 1.04 0.03
N VAL A 329 13.55 0.88 0.52
CA VAL A 329 12.36 1.47 -0.09
C VAL A 329 12.24 2.93 0.31
N VAL A 330 11.97 3.80 -0.66
CA VAL A 330 11.83 5.24 -0.45
C VAL A 330 10.44 5.70 -0.84
N LEU A 331 9.72 6.30 0.11
CA LEU A 331 8.53 7.12 -0.17
C LEU A 331 9.04 8.43 -0.80
N TRP A 332 9.08 8.46 -2.13
CA TRP A 332 9.60 9.56 -2.93
C TRP A 332 8.52 10.61 -3.15
N ARG A 333 8.69 11.79 -2.55
CA ARG A 333 7.74 12.90 -2.59
C ARG A 333 8.33 14.12 -3.32
N PRO A 334 8.52 14.06 -4.65
CA PRO A 334 9.05 15.18 -5.43
C PRO A 334 7.97 16.22 -5.68
N TYR A 335 8.39 17.46 -5.98
CA TYR A 335 7.50 18.51 -6.47
C TYR A 335 6.26 18.75 -5.61
N HIS A 336 6.40 18.59 -4.29
CA HIS A 336 5.34 18.80 -3.32
C HIS A 336 4.83 20.25 -3.33
N GLU A 337 3.63 20.45 -2.79
CA GLU A 337 2.94 21.75 -2.71
C GLU A 337 2.79 22.49 -4.05
N MET A 338 2.71 21.74 -5.15
CA MET A 338 2.64 22.29 -6.51
C MET A 338 1.45 23.24 -6.75
N ASN A 339 0.38 23.10 -5.98
CA ASN A 339 -0.81 23.94 -6.03
C ASN A 339 -0.67 25.28 -5.28
N GLY A 340 0.41 25.51 -4.54
CA GLY A 340 0.67 26.76 -3.82
C GLY A 340 1.29 27.88 -4.65
N GLY A 341 2.08 27.53 -5.67
CA GLY A 341 2.71 28.50 -6.58
C GLY A 341 3.94 29.24 -6.04
N TRP A 342 4.45 28.88 -4.86
CA TRP A 342 5.65 29.47 -4.25
C TRP A 342 6.97 28.79 -4.65
N PHE A 343 6.92 27.58 -5.22
CA PHE A 343 8.08 26.93 -5.83
C PHE A 343 8.07 27.08 -7.35
N TRP A 344 9.23 26.95 -7.99
CA TRP A 344 9.35 27.16 -9.44
C TRP A 344 8.48 26.21 -10.27
N TRP A 345 8.21 25.00 -9.75
CA TRP A 345 7.32 24.00 -10.36
C TRP A 345 5.83 24.29 -10.15
N GLY A 346 5.48 25.12 -9.17
CA GLY A 346 4.10 25.38 -8.79
C GLY A 346 3.38 26.38 -9.71
N ALA A 347 2.05 26.36 -9.65
CA ALA A 347 1.19 27.22 -10.47
C ALA A 347 1.49 27.12 -11.99
N LYS A 348 1.65 25.89 -12.50
CA LYS A 348 1.95 25.59 -13.92
C LYS A 348 0.85 24.73 -14.53
N SER A 349 0.37 25.13 -15.70
CA SER A 349 -0.75 24.46 -16.37
C SER A 349 -0.43 23.04 -16.85
N ASN A 350 0.86 22.74 -17.04
CA ASN A 350 1.38 21.45 -17.48
C ASN A 350 2.31 20.83 -16.43
N PHE A 351 2.02 21.04 -15.14
CA PHE A 351 2.72 20.39 -14.04
C PHE A 351 2.78 18.86 -14.19
N THR A 352 1.69 18.24 -14.66
CA THR A 352 1.62 16.78 -14.85
C THR A 352 2.69 16.28 -15.82
N ASP A 353 3.13 17.08 -16.79
CA ASP A 353 4.21 16.72 -17.71
C ASP A 353 5.57 16.68 -17.00
N LEU A 354 5.79 17.55 -16.00
CA LEU A 354 6.99 17.54 -15.17
C LEU A 354 7.08 16.25 -14.35
N TRP A 355 5.99 15.91 -13.67
CA TRP A 355 5.89 14.68 -12.89
C TRP A 355 6.11 13.45 -13.75
N ARG A 356 5.34 13.30 -14.84
CA ARG A 356 5.45 12.16 -15.75
C ARG A 356 6.83 12.06 -16.40
N GLY A 357 7.47 13.20 -16.67
CA GLY A 357 8.84 13.26 -17.15
C GLY A 357 9.86 12.70 -16.15
N MET A 358 9.78 13.10 -14.87
CA MET A 358 10.63 12.53 -13.82
C MET A 358 10.32 11.05 -13.62
N TYR A 359 9.04 10.66 -13.54
CA TYR A 359 8.62 9.27 -13.44
C TYR A 359 9.24 8.42 -14.56
N ALA A 360 9.12 8.86 -15.81
CA ALA A 360 9.70 8.14 -16.93
C ALA A 360 11.23 8.04 -16.84
N ARG A 361 11.90 9.12 -16.42
CA ARG A 361 13.37 9.13 -16.25
C ARG A 361 13.81 8.20 -15.11
N PHE A 362 13.17 8.25 -13.95
CA PHE A 362 13.57 7.45 -12.79
C PHE A 362 13.20 5.98 -12.96
N THR A 363 11.95 5.71 -13.34
CA THR A 363 11.41 4.35 -13.47
C THR A 363 11.96 3.63 -14.71
N TYR A 364 11.91 4.25 -15.89
CA TYR A 364 12.25 3.55 -17.13
C TYR A 364 13.70 3.72 -17.57
N TYR A 365 14.33 4.87 -17.32
CA TYR A 365 15.72 5.09 -17.71
C TYR A 365 16.71 4.65 -16.62
N HIS A 366 16.57 5.14 -15.39
CA HIS A 366 17.43 4.75 -14.26
C HIS A 366 17.07 3.40 -13.62
N LYS A 367 15.88 2.85 -13.91
CA LYS A 367 15.41 1.58 -13.32
C LYS A 367 15.36 1.63 -11.79
N LEU A 368 14.90 2.76 -11.25
CA LEU A 368 14.61 2.92 -9.84
C LEU A 368 13.29 2.22 -9.50
N ASN A 369 13.41 0.98 -9.06
CA ASN A 369 12.36 0.05 -8.68
C ASN A 369 12.11 0.02 -7.16
N ASN A 370 12.81 0.83 -6.37
CA ASN A 370 12.66 0.94 -4.93
C ASN A 370 11.84 2.17 -4.48
N LEU A 371 11.17 2.87 -5.42
CA LEU A 371 10.43 4.10 -5.13
C LEU A 371 8.93 3.85 -5.01
N ILE A 372 8.32 4.48 -4.01
CA ILE A 372 6.88 4.69 -3.86
C ILE A 372 6.59 6.17 -4.14
N TRP A 373 5.80 6.49 -5.15
CA TRP A 373 5.53 7.85 -5.62
C TRP A 373 4.42 8.53 -4.81
N VAL A 374 4.79 9.58 -4.07
CA VAL A 374 3.90 10.29 -3.14
C VAL A 374 3.56 11.68 -3.66
N CYS A 375 2.30 11.91 -4.03
CA CYS A 375 1.81 13.22 -4.48
C CYS A 375 1.22 13.99 -3.29
N GLY A 376 1.93 15.01 -2.80
CA GLY A 376 1.51 15.84 -1.64
C GLY A 376 1.15 17.27 -2.04
N PRO A 377 -0.09 17.57 -2.43
CA PRO A 377 -0.57 18.94 -2.55
C PRO A 377 -0.78 19.60 -1.18
N ASN A 378 -0.81 20.94 -1.17
CA ASN A 378 -1.09 21.73 0.02
C ASN A 378 -2.61 21.94 0.21
N ILE A 379 -3.09 21.91 1.44
CA ILE A 379 -4.46 22.26 1.81
C ILE A 379 -4.81 23.73 1.52
N SER A 380 -6.09 24.07 1.54
CA SER A 380 -6.61 25.43 1.40
C SER A 380 -6.12 26.15 0.13
N GLN A 381 -5.80 25.37 -0.90
CA GLN A 381 -5.39 25.81 -2.22
C GLN A 381 -6.29 25.16 -3.28
N SER A 382 -6.57 25.91 -4.33
CA SER A 382 -7.40 25.41 -5.43
C SER A 382 -6.62 24.48 -6.38
N GLY A 383 -7.35 23.72 -7.19
CA GLY A 383 -6.75 22.97 -8.30
C GLY A 383 -6.14 21.62 -7.93
N LEU A 384 -6.43 21.03 -6.76
CA LEU A 384 -5.93 19.71 -6.34
C LEU A 384 -5.98 18.66 -7.49
N ALA A 385 -7.15 18.49 -8.11
CA ALA A 385 -7.32 17.53 -9.20
C ALA A 385 -6.53 17.88 -10.48
N SER A 386 -6.32 19.18 -10.78
CA SER A 386 -5.59 19.61 -11.98
C SER A 386 -4.08 19.35 -11.90
N TYR A 387 -3.55 19.19 -10.69
CA TYR A 387 -2.15 18.84 -10.47
C TYR A 387 -1.93 17.33 -10.31
N TYR A 388 -2.98 16.52 -10.29
CA TYR A 388 -2.85 15.08 -10.15
C TYR A 388 -2.26 14.44 -11.42
N PRO A 389 -1.09 13.79 -11.34
CA PRO A 389 -0.42 13.21 -12.50
C PRO A 389 -1.19 12.06 -13.17
N GLY A 390 -2.12 11.43 -12.45
CA GLY A 390 -2.91 10.27 -12.88
C GLY A 390 -2.53 9.00 -12.13
N ASP A 391 -3.46 8.05 -12.06
CA ASP A 391 -3.36 6.81 -11.27
C ASP A 391 -2.13 5.97 -11.64
N GLU A 392 -1.65 6.04 -12.88
CA GLU A 392 -0.48 5.28 -13.37
C GLU A 392 0.88 5.85 -12.91
N TYR A 393 0.87 6.94 -12.14
CA TYR A 393 2.08 7.69 -11.77
C TYR A 393 2.16 8.05 -10.28
N VAL A 394 1.16 7.68 -9.48
CA VAL A 394 1.07 8.02 -8.05
C VAL A 394 0.63 6.80 -7.24
N ASP A 395 1.46 6.41 -6.28
CA ASP A 395 1.15 5.34 -5.32
C ASP A 395 0.35 5.87 -4.12
N ILE A 396 0.74 7.02 -3.58
CA ILE A 396 0.16 7.63 -2.36
C ILE A 396 -0.26 9.07 -2.65
N VAL A 397 -1.44 9.47 -2.17
CA VAL A 397 -1.89 10.87 -2.21
C VAL A 397 -1.88 11.44 -0.80
N GLY A 398 -1.12 12.50 -0.56
CA GLY A 398 -0.98 13.12 0.74
C GLY A 398 -1.58 14.52 0.84
N LEU A 399 -1.44 15.12 2.02
CA LEU A 399 -1.71 16.53 2.27
C LEU A 399 -0.59 17.17 3.08
N ASP A 400 -0.14 18.34 2.61
CA ASP A 400 0.71 19.24 3.37
C ASP A 400 -0.15 20.33 4.00
N GLY A 401 -0.03 20.58 5.30
CA GLY A 401 -0.84 21.60 5.96
C GLY A 401 -0.43 22.03 7.38
N TYR A 402 -0.41 23.34 7.59
CA TYR A 402 0.00 23.99 8.84
C TYR A 402 -1.17 24.74 9.47
N THR A 403 -2.13 24.00 10.03
CA THR A 403 -3.45 24.52 10.42
C THR A 403 -3.51 25.11 11.83
N GLY A 404 -2.54 24.76 12.68
CA GLY A 404 -2.52 25.10 14.10
C GLY A 404 -3.53 24.32 14.96
N ILE A 405 -4.13 23.25 14.43
CA ILE A 405 -5.10 22.40 15.13
C ILE A 405 -4.78 20.92 14.87
N ASN A 406 -5.10 20.05 15.83
CA ASN A 406 -4.86 18.61 15.78
C ASN A 406 -6.02 17.81 15.17
N ASN A 407 -7.20 18.42 15.02
CA ASN A 407 -8.36 17.87 14.32
C ASN A 407 -8.78 18.86 13.23
N TRP A 408 -8.60 18.47 11.97
CA TRP A 408 -8.82 19.34 10.83
C TRP A 408 -10.31 19.45 10.45
N ASP A 409 -11.14 18.47 10.81
CA ASP A 409 -12.59 18.48 10.54
C ASP A 409 -13.36 19.57 11.30
N ILE A 410 -12.73 20.16 12.31
CA ILE A 410 -13.26 21.34 13.01
C ILE A 410 -13.49 22.51 12.03
N ARG A 411 -12.78 22.57 10.91
CA ARG A 411 -12.97 23.60 9.88
C ARG A 411 -13.49 22.98 8.59
N THR A 412 -14.67 23.44 8.16
CA THR A 412 -15.36 22.92 6.96
C THR A 412 -14.49 22.90 5.71
N ASN A 413 -13.68 23.94 5.47
CA ASN A 413 -12.81 23.99 4.29
C ASN A 413 -11.70 22.91 4.33
N LEU A 414 -11.17 22.60 5.51
CA LEU A 414 -10.16 21.55 5.66
C LEU A 414 -10.79 20.16 5.52
N ALA A 415 -12.00 19.96 6.05
CA ALA A 415 -12.76 18.73 5.85
C ALA A 415 -13.05 18.49 4.36
N GLU A 416 -13.37 19.54 3.60
CA GLU A 416 -13.56 19.50 2.15
C GLU A 416 -12.27 19.16 1.38
N ASP A 417 -11.12 19.72 1.79
CA ASP A 417 -9.81 19.37 1.23
C ASP A 417 -9.47 17.89 1.49
N ILE A 418 -9.68 17.41 2.72
CA ILE A 418 -9.48 16.00 3.09
C ILE A 418 -10.35 15.08 2.22
N ASN A 419 -11.64 15.39 2.09
CA ASN A 419 -12.56 14.60 1.28
C ASN A 419 -12.14 14.59 -0.21
N SER A 420 -11.64 15.72 -0.71
CA SER A 420 -11.13 15.82 -2.07
C SER A 420 -9.93 14.91 -2.31
N ILE A 421 -9.03 14.79 -1.35
CA ILE A 421 -7.84 13.93 -1.44
C ILE A 421 -8.19 12.45 -1.31
N ILE A 422 -9.09 12.10 -0.38
CA ILE A 422 -9.61 10.74 -0.28
C ILE A 422 -10.24 10.33 -1.61
N SER A 423 -11.08 11.20 -2.20
CA SER A 423 -11.67 10.94 -3.52
C SER A 423 -10.61 10.83 -4.62
N LEU A 424 -9.57 11.65 -4.59
CA LEU A 424 -8.49 11.65 -5.59
C LEU A 424 -7.63 10.38 -5.51
N SER A 425 -7.46 9.81 -4.31
CA SER A 425 -6.68 8.59 -4.08
C SER A 425 -7.30 7.34 -4.71
N LYS A 426 -8.61 7.36 -5.01
CA LYS A 426 -9.38 6.20 -5.53
C LYS A 426 -9.16 4.93 -4.69
N GLY A 427 -9.07 5.10 -3.38
CA GLY A 427 -8.87 4.02 -2.42
C GLY A 427 -7.40 3.65 -2.17
N ASN A 428 -6.43 4.27 -2.86
CA ASN A 428 -5.01 4.12 -2.53
C ASN A 428 -4.68 4.67 -1.14
N VAL A 429 -3.44 4.51 -0.71
CA VAL A 429 -2.96 5.05 0.57
C VAL A 429 -3.09 6.58 0.59
N VAL A 430 -3.58 7.13 1.70
CA VAL A 430 -3.59 8.58 1.97
C VAL A 430 -2.88 8.91 3.27
N SER A 431 -2.29 10.10 3.34
CA SER A 431 -1.44 10.49 4.46
C SER A 431 -1.35 12.00 4.69
N PHE A 432 -0.86 12.40 5.87
CA PHE A 432 -0.42 13.77 6.11
C PHE A 432 1.07 13.86 5.76
N THR A 433 1.36 14.29 4.55
CA THR A 433 2.72 14.36 4.01
C THR A 433 3.57 15.45 4.66
N GLU A 434 2.93 16.51 5.18
CA GLU A 434 3.53 17.46 6.12
C GLU A 434 2.45 18.02 7.05
N LEU A 435 2.78 18.15 8.34
CA LEU A 435 1.98 18.93 9.28
C LEU A 435 2.82 19.65 10.33
N GLY A 436 2.20 20.66 10.94
CA GLY A 436 2.78 21.35 12.10
C GLY A 436 2.35 20.73 13.44
N VAL A 437 1.03 20.70 13.70
CA VAL A 437 0.47 20.15 14.93
C VAL A 437 0.18 18.67 14.73
N LEU A 438 0.72 17.82 15.61
CA LEU A 438 0.49 16.38 15.59
C LEU A 438 -1.01 16.08 15.66
N PRO A 439 -1.52 15.17 14.81
CA PRO A 439 -2.94 14.91 14.69
C PRO A 439 -3.45 14.20 15.95
N ASP A 440 -4.72 14.44 16.29
CA ASP A 440 -5.40 13.73 17.37
C ASP A 440 -5.66 12.28 16.95
N PRO A 441 -5.03 11.27 17.59
CA PRO A 441 -5.19 9.87 17.20
C PRO A 441 -6.63 9.35 17.34
N ASP A 442 -7.42 9.87 18.29
CA ASP A 442 -8.82 9.48 18.48
C ASP A 442 -9.68 9.96 17.30
N TRP A 443 -9.43 11.18 16.82
CA TRP A 443 -10.07 11.72 15.61
C TRP A 443 -9.70 10.91 14.37
N LEU A 444 -8.43 10.54 14.21
CA LEU A 444 -8.00 9.69 13.10
C LEU A 444 -8.72 8.35 13.10
N LEU A 445 -8.80 7.68 14.26
CA LEU A 445 -9.46 6.38 14.35
C LEU A 445 -10.98 6.47 14.12
N ALA A 446 -11.64 7.50 14.68
CA ALA A 446 -13.09 7.61 14.64
C ALA A 446 -13.62 8.16 13.30
N ASP A 447 -12.99 9.21 12.79
CA ASP A 447 -13.56 10.01 11.70
C ASP A 447 -12.71 9.95 10.41
N ARG A 448 -11.41 9.65 10.50
CA ARG A 448 -10.46 9.67 9.38
C ARG A 448 -9.57 8.41 9.27
N PRO A 449 -10.15 7.18 9.32
CA PRO A 449 -9.39 5.93 9.35
C PRO A 449 -8.62 5.66 8.04
N GLU A 450 -8.83 6.45 7.00
CA GLU A 450 -8.16 6.33 5.71
C GLU A 450 -6.67 6.73 5.78
N PHE A 451 -6.30 7.59 6.73
CA PHE A 451 -4.93 8.10 6.89
C PHE A 451 -4.05 7.10 7.61
N THR A 452 -2.85 6.86 7.08
CA THR A 452 -1.99 5.75 7.52
C THR A 452 -0.62 6.19 8.02
N TRP A 453 -0.23 7.43 7.74
CA TRP A 453 0.93 8.06 8.36
C TRP A 453 0.81 9.58 8.42
N PHE A 454 1.58 10.17 9.33
CA PHE A 454 1.83 11.61 9.37
C PHE A 454 3.32 11.92 9.39
N LEU A 455 3.69 13.13 8.99
CA LEU A 455 5.07 13.61 9.06
C LEU A 455 5.10 15.03 9.63
N CYS A 456 5.59 15.14 10.87
CA CYS A 456 5.73 16.43 11.53
C CYS A 456 6.94 17.17 10.97
N TRP A 457 6.74 18.42 10.55
CA TRP A 457 7.81 19.27 10.07
C TRP A 457 8.84 19.50 11.18
N TRP A 458 10.13 19.44 10.82
CA TRP A 458 11.31 19.56 11.70
C TRP A 458 11.10 20.34 13.00
N THR A 459 11.14 21.68 13.01
CA THR A 459 11.02 22.47 14.25
C THR A 459 9.63 22.44 14.85
N HIS A 460 8.60 22.11 14.06
CA HIS A 460 7.22 22.13 14.50
C HIS A 460 6.94 21.08 15.57
N ILE A 461 7.77 20.04 15.66
CA ILE A 461 7.66 19.05 16.73
C ILE A 461 7.67 19.71 18.11
N THR A 462 8.44 20.78 18.34
CA THR A 462 8.45 21.51 19.62
C THR A 462 7.89 22.93 19.53
N ASP A 463 7.87 23.56 18.34
CA ASP A 463 7.29 24.89 18.17
C ASP A 463 5.75 24.86 18.24
N ALA A 464 5.13 23.79 17.73
CA ALA A 464 3.68 23.68 17.59
C ALA A 464 3.05 22.67 18.56
N ASN A 465 3.85 21.81 19.21
CA ASN A 465 3.37 20.74 20.08
C ASN A 465 4.05 20.80 21.44
N SER A 466 3.28 20.65 22.52
CA SER A 466 3.84 20.53 23.87
C SER A 466 4.45 19.14 24.09
N ASN A 467 5.52 19.02 24.88
CA ASN A 467 6.14 17.72 25.21
C ASN A 467 5.12 16.69 25.73
N ARG A 468 4.12 17.15 26.51
CA ARG A 468 3.02 16.28 26.95
C ARG A 468 2.22 15.74 25.77
N TRP A 469 1.84 16.60 24.82
CA TRP A 469 1.08 16.18 23.65
C TRP A 469 1.88 15.25 22.73
N ILE A 470 3.17 15.52 22.53
CA ILE A 470 4.06 14.64 21.77
C ILE A 470 4.10 13.25 22.43
N ASN A 471 4.31 13.20 23.75
CA ASN A 471 4.30 11.95 24.49
C ASN A 471 2.95 11.22 24.42
N ASP A 472 1.84 11.94 24.53
CA ASP A 472 0.49 11.36 24.45
C ASP A 472 0.22 10.76 23.06
N VAL A 473 0.62 11.44 21.97
CA VAL A 473 0.45 10.95 20.59
C VAL A 473 1.32 9.72 20.31
N TYR A 474 2.61 9.76 20.66
CA TYR A 474 3.54 8.66 20.36
C TYR A 474 3.31 7.39 21.21
N HIS A 475 2.67 7.50 22.37
CA HIS A 475 2.27 6.35 23.21
C HIS A 475 0.79 5.97 23.05
N HIS A 476 0.07 6.62 22.15
CA HIS A 476 -1.31 6.25 21.87
C HIS A 476 -1.36 4.83 21.29
N PRO A 477 -2.32 3.95 21.66
CA PRO A 477 -2.42 2.59 21.12
C PRO A 477 -2.59 2.52 19.59
N TYR A 478 -3.00 3.62 18.97
CA TYR A 478 -3.13 3.76 17.52
C TYR A 478 -1.80 4.14 16.84
N ALA A 479 -0.79 4.61 17.58
CA ALA A 479 0.50 5.01 17.03
C ALA A 479 1.36 3.78 16.72
N MET A 480 2.04 3.79 15.57
CA MET A 480 3.00 2.77 15.17
C MET A 480 4.38 3.41 15.05
N ASN A 481 5.23 3.14 16.04
CA ASN A 481 6.61 3.62 16.10
C ASN A 481 7.56 2.58 15.50
N ARG A 482 8.83 2.95 15.29
CA ARG A 482 9.81 2.00 14.75
C ARG A 482 10.03 0.86 15.73
N GLY A 483 9.80 -0.37 15.26
CA GLY A 483 9.84 -1.60 16.06
C GLY A 483 8.45 -2.16 16.40
N ASP A 484 7.38 -1.37 16.26
CA ASP A 484 6.00 -1.83 16.53
C ASP A 484 5.38 -2.58 15.34
N PHE A 485 6.01 -2.51 14.17
CA PHE A 485 5.52 -3.10 12.93
C PHE A 485 6.60 -3.89 12.19
N LEU A 486 6.15 -4.85 11.41
CA LEU A 486 6.96 -5.56 10.41
C LEU A 486 6.24 -5.39 9.08
N TRP A 487 6.92 -4.77 8.12
CA TRP A 487 6.43 -4.68 6.75
C TRP A 487 6.92 -5.86 5.90
N ASP A 488 7.90 -6.64 6.37
CA ASP A 488 8.32 -7.88 5.74
C ASP A 488 7.94 -9.13 6.55
N ASP A 489 7.88 -10.25 5.82
CA ASP A 489 7.70 -11.58 6.39
C ASP A 489 9.06 -12.16 6.84
N PHE A 490 9.85 -11.46 7.67
CA PHE A 490 11.05 -12.07 8.24
C PHE A 490 10.67 -13.36 9.00
N PRO A 491 11.24 -14.53 8.66
CA PRO A 491 11.14 -15.69 9.52
C PRO A 491 11.93 -15.39 10.80
N VAL A 492 11.20 -15.20 11.90
CA VAL A 492 11.80 -15.11 13.24
C VAL A 492 12.49 -16.44 13.55
N VAL A 493 13.82 -16.47 13.53
CA VAL A 493 14.60 -17.61 14.04
C VAL A 493 14.86 -17.37 15.52
N LEU A 494 14.04 -17.98 16.38
CA LEU A 494 14.34 -18.10 17.81
C LEU A 494 15.55 -19.04 17.99
N VAL A 495 16.66 -18.50 18.48
CA VAL A 495 17.81 -19.31 18.91
C VAL A 495 17.45 -19.98 20.25
N LYS A 496 17.64 -21.30 20.31
CA LYS A 496 17.42 -22.19 21.46
C LYS A 496 17.85 -21.57 22.82
N GLU A 497 16.99 -21.63 23.83
CA GLU A 497 17.41 -21.58 25.24
C GLU A 497 18.43 -22.71 25.48
N PHE A 498 19.60 -22.38 26.04
CA PHE A 498 20.58 -23.38 26.48
C PHE A 498 20.22 -23.87 27.89
N GLU A 499 19.46 -24.96 28.00
CA GLU A 499 19.44 -25.78 29.21
C GLU A 499 20.68 -26.68 29.21
N ASP A 500 21.75 -26.22 29.84
CA ASP A 500 22.68 -27.04 30.64
C ASP A 500 23.88 -26.18 31.09
N MET A 501 23.69 -25.37 32.14
CA MET A 501 24.80 -24.86 32.94
C MET A 501 24.50 -25.06 34.43
N SER A 502 24.92 -26.22 34.97
CA SER A 502 25.08 -26.39 36.40
C SER A 502 26.40 -25.75 36.85
N VAL A 503 26.36 -24.60 37.53
CA VAL A 503 27.48 -24.10 38.34
C VAL A 503 26.96 -23.65 39.71
N ILE A 504 27.75 -23.99 40.72
CA ILE A 504 27.40 -24.06 42.14
C ILE A 504 27.08 -22.68 42.73
N ASN A 505 25.98 -22.64 43.47
CA ASN A 505 25.44 -21.52 44.24
C ASN A 505 26.43 -21.00 45.30
N THR A 506 26.86 -19.74 45.19
CA THR A 506 27.27 -18.90 46.33
C THR A 506 27.04 -17.42 45.98
N GLY A 507 26.00 -16.83 46.57
CA GLY A 507 25.36 -15.60 46.14
C GLY A 507 26.24 -14.34 46.02
N THR A 508 26.00 -13.60 44.95
CA THR A 508 25.91 -12.13 44.87
C THR A 508 25.16 -11.80 43.57
N SER A 509 24.23 -10.85 43.59
CA SER A 509 23.43 -10.43 42.42
C SER A 509 24.16 -9.35 41.61
N ILE A 510 24.26 -9.52 40.30
CA ILE A 510 24.70 -8.49 39.35
C ILE A 510 23.44 -7.96 38.64
N ILE A 511 23.25 -6.64 38.63
CA ILE A 511 22.23 -5.98 37.81
C ILE A 511 22.87 -5.70 36.45
N VAL A 512 22.42 -6.40 35.41
CA VAL A 512 22.71 -6.04 34.02
C VAL A 512 21.64 -5.05 33.61
N SER A 513 22.03 -3.88 33.07
CA SER A 513 21.09 -2.92 32.49
C SER A 513 20.32 -3.60 31.35
N PRO A 514 19.01 -3.33 31.13
CA PRO A 514 18.22 -3.89 30.02
C PRO A 514 18.73 -3.53 28.61
N ASP A 515 19.82 -2.78 28.49
CA ASP A 515 20.36 -2.27 27.21
C ASP A 515 21.17 -3.29 26.41
N ILE A 516 20.71 -4.54 26.30
CA ILE A 516 21.13 -5.38 25.18
C ILE A 516 20.07 -5.24 24.09
N ALA A 517 20.10 -4.06 23.46
CA ALA A 517 19.35 -3.76 22.25
C ALA A 517 19.57 -4.88 21.21
N SER A 518 18.51 -5.24 20.52
CA SER A 518 18.52 -5.98 19.25
C SER A 518 19.64 -5.47 18.33
N HIS A 519 20.67 -6.28 18.10
CA HIS A 519 21.75 -5.97 17.14
C HIS A 519 21.51 -6.75 15.84
N PHE A 520 21.51 -6.04 14.71
CA PHE A 520 21.57 -6.60 13.36
C PHE A 520 23.03 -6.90 13.01
N PHE A 521 23.33 -8.03 12.35
CA PHE A 521 24.72 -8.43 12.02
C PHE A 521 24.93 -8.59 10.51
N THR A 522 26.07 -8.11 10.00
CA THR A 522 26.59 -8.38 8.65
C THR A 522 27.80 -9.33 8.70
N PRO A 523 28.13 -10.07 7.61
CA PRO A 523 28.96 -11.27 7.71
C PRO A 523 30.45 -10.96 7.52
N PHE A 524 31.11 -10.42 8.55
CA PHE A 524 32.57 -10.54 8.67
C PHE A 524 33.02 -10.67 10.12
N GLY A 525 33.23 -11.92 10.57
CA GLY A 525 34.09 -12.28 11.70
C GLY A 525 34.16 -11.29 12.86
N HIS A 526 33.02 -10.93 13.46
CA HIS A 526 33.00 -10.05 14.63
C HIS A 526 33.23 -10.85 15.91
N THR A 527 34.13 -10.33 16.76
CA THR A 527 34.29 -10.76 18.16
C THR A 527 33.61 -9.72 19.02
N MET A 528 32.56 -10.11 19.75
CA MET A 528 31.92 -9.23 20.73
C MET A 528 32.69 -9.32 22.04
N GLN A 529 33.21 -8.19 22.53
CA GLN A 529 33.79 -8.06 23.86
C GLN A 529 32.72 -7.54 24.83
N LEU A 530 32.46 -8.31 25.88
CA LEU A 530 31.68 -7.88 27.03
C LEU A 530 32.65 -7.42 28.12
N ASP A 531 32.74 -6.12 28.35
CA ASP A 531 33.55 -5.55 29.43
C ASP A 531 32.80 -5.68 30.76
N VAL A 532 33.32 -6.53 31.64
CA VAL A 532 32.77 -6.72 33.00
C VAL A 532 33.72 -6.09 34.00
N SER A 533 33.33 -4.95 34.60
CA SER A 533 34.05 -4.41 35.75
C SER A 533 33.62 -5.15 37.01
N ALA A 534 34.46 -6.04 37.54
CA ALA A 534 34.25 -6.68 38.83
C ALA A 534 35.40 -6.34 39.78
N ASP A 535 35.08 -5.76 40.94
CA ASP A 535 36.01 -5.71 42.06
C ASP A 535 35.91 -7.02 42.85
N ARG A 536 36.81 -7.97 42.54
CA ARG A 536 37.05 -9.28 43.19
C ARG A 536 36.56 -10.51 42.41
N THR A 537 37.15 -11.63 42.81
CA THR A 537 37.65 -12.75 41.98
C THR A 537 36.66 -13.85 41.62
N ASP A 538 35.35 -13.64 41.67
CA ASP A 538 34.37 -14.65 41.25
C ASP A 538 33.16 -13.99 40.58
N ILE A 539 32.88 -14.36 39.31
CA ILE A 539 31.82 -13.76 38.48
C ILE A 539 30.83 -14.86 38.07
N ALA A 540 29.54 -14.67 38.38
CA ALA A 540 28.43 -15.44 37.81
C ALA A 540 27.70 -14.56 36.79
N MET A 541 27.53 -15.05 35.56
CA MET A 541 26.66 -14.43 34.55
C MET A 541 25.38 -15.26 34.47
N GLU A 542 24.24 -14.62 34.71
CA GLU A 542 22.93 -15.13 34.38
C GLU A 542 22.36 -14.21 33.28
N ILE A 543 22.20 -14.74 32.07
CA ILE A 543 21.55 -14.02 30.97
C ILE A 543 20.05 -14.23 31.17
N SER A 544 19.36 -13.22 31.68
CA SER A 544 17.93 -13.29 31.99
C SER A 544 17.01 -12.95 30.81
N ASP A 545 17.58 -12.46 29.70
CA ASP A 545 16.86 -12.07 28.49
C ASP A 545 17.40 -12.76 27.23
N SER A 546 16.49 -13.02 26.28
CA SER A 546 16.80 -13.70 25.02
C SER A 546 17.67 -12.81 24.11
N ILE A 547 18.78 -13.36 23.58
CA ILE A 547 19.55 -12.69 22.53
C ILE A 547 18.97 -13.08 21.17
N ILE A 548 18.39 -12.11 20.46
CA ILE A 548 17.84 -12.31 19.10
C ILE A 548 18.93 -11.97 18.07
N LEU A 549 19.15 -12.87 17.11
CA LEU A 549 20.12 -12.70 16.02
C LEU A 549 19.36 -12.63 14.68
N TYR A 550 19.69 -11.64 13.85
CA TYR A 550 19.12 -11.45 12.51
C TYR A 550 20.18 -11.71 11.43
N PRO A 551 20.36 -12.95 10.92
CA PRO A 551 21.24 -13.21 9.78
C PRO A 551 20.56 -12.85 8.45
N ALA A 552 21.33 -12.28 7.51
CA ALA A 552 20.85 -11.97 6.15
C ALA A 552 20.66 -13.25 5.29
N PRO A 553 19.89 -13.18 4.17
CA PRO A 553 19.69 -14.32 3.28
C PRO A 553 21.03 -14.78 2.67
N ALA A 554 21.28 -16.09 2.69
CA ALA A 554 22.46 -16.80 2.14
C ALA A 554 23.71 -16.94 3.02
N ASP A 555 23.69 -16.52 4.28
CA ASP A 555 24.88 -16.58 5.14
C ASP A 555 25.08 -17.94 5.86
N THR A 556 26.24 -18.56 5.62
CA THR A 556 26.87 -19.50 6.56
C THR A 556 27.96 -18.77 7.34
N GLY A 557 27.86 -18.75 8.67
CA GLY A 557 28.81 -18.01 9.51
C GLY A 557 29.04 -18.66 10.86
N THR A 558 30.06 -18.18 11.57
CA THR A 558 30.31 -18.55 12.97
C THR A 558 30.62 -17.29 13.78
N ILE A 559 29.77 -16.98 14.77
CA ILE A 559 29.99 -15.89 15.73
C ILE A 559 30.80 -16.44 16.89
N THR A 560 31.85 -15.72 17.26
CA THR A 560 32.69 -16.07 18.41
C THR A 560 32.47 -15.06 19.53
N PHE A 561 32.04 -15.56 20.69
CA PHE A 561 31.91 -14.77 21.90
C PHE A 561 33.17 -14.97 22.75
N GLN A 562 33.75 -13.87 23.22
CA GLN A 562 34.92 -13.89 24.12
C GLN A 562 34.61 -13.12 25.39
N VAL A 563 34.86 -13.75 26.53
CA VAL A 563 34.81 -13.09 27.84
C VAL A 563 36.24 -12.77 28.24
N VAL A 564 36.55 -11.49 28.47
CA VAL A 564 37.89 -11.00 28.79
C VAL A 564 37.85 -10.29 30.14
N ALA A 565 38.81 -10.60 31.03
CA ALA A 565 38.95 -9.87 32.29
C ALA A 565 39.57 -8.49 32.01
N SER A 566 38.92 -7.41 32.45
CA SER A 566 39.38 -6.03 32.25
C SER A 566 40.75 -5.70 32.85
N ASN A 567 41.31 -6.59 33.69
CA ASN A 567 42.48 -6.33 34.52
C ASN A 567 43.76 -7.09 34.07
N SER A 568 43.74 -7.77 32.93
CA SER A 568 44.95 -8.38 32.36
C SER A 568 44.96 -8.24 30.85
N ILE A 569 46.01 -7.61 30.32
CA ILE A 569 46.37 -7.72 28.91
C ILE A 569 46.59 -9.22 28.64
N ASP A 570 45.72 -9.81 27.83
CA ASP A 570 45.77 -11.18 27.30
C ASP A 570 45.41 -12.37 28.20
N SER A 571 44.25 -12.36 28.88
CA SER A 571 43.62 -13.64 29.28
C SER A 571 42.15 -13.73 28.85
N ILE A 572 41.90 -14.48 27.77
CA ILE A 572 40.56 -14.95 27.38
C ILE A 572 40.12 -15.92 28.48
N ILE A 573 39.07 -15.58 29.23
CA ILE A 573 38.54 -16.40 30.32
C ILE A 573 37.78 -17.60 29.75
N ARG A 574 36.94 -17.36 28.74
CA ARG A 574 36.23 -18.37 27.96
C ARG A 574 35.92 -17.84 26.56
N GLN A 575 35.84 -18.79 25.62
CA GLN A 575 35.41 -18.56 24.25
C GLN A 575 34.35 -19.60 23.90
N PHE A 576 33.27 -19.17 23.26
CA PHE A 576 32.32 -20.09 22.64
C PHE A 576 31.93 -19.61 21.25
N LYS A 577 31.50 -20.56 20.41
CA LYS A 577 31.21 -20.36 19.00
C LYS A 577 29.77 -20.75 18.70
N VAL A 578 29.08 -19.91 17.96
CA VAL A 578 27.74 -20.17 17.43
C VAL A 578 27.86 -20.24 15.93
N SER A 579 27.66 -21.43 15.35
CA SER A 579 27.64 -21.63 13.90
C SER A 579 26.21 -21.63 13.39
N PHE A 580 25.96 -20.93 12.29
CA PHE A 580 24.65 -20.86 11.64
C PHE A 580 24.78 -21.13 10.14
N GLN A 581 23.73 -21.69 9.54
CA GLN A 581 23.66 -22.03 8.12
C GLN A 581 22.31 -21.59 7.56
N SER A 582 22.31 -20.50 6.79
CA SER A 582 21.21 -20.16 5.89
C SER A 582 21.23 -21.14 4.72
N THR A 583 20.24 -22.01 4.60
CA THR A 583 20.09 -22.88 3.42
C THR A 583 19.35 -22.10 2.33
N VAL A 584 20.09 -21.56 1.36
CA VAL A 584 19.54 -21.22 0.04
C VAL A 584 19.72 -22.43 -0.85
N SER A 585 18.74 -23.34 -0.89
CA SER A 585 18.59 -24.24 -2.03
C SER A 585 17.12 -24.45 -2.36
N VAL A 586 16.75 -24.05 -3.58
CA VAL A 586 15.60 -24.58 -4.33
C VAL A 586 15.92 -26.03 -4.70
N GLN A 587 15.91 -26.89 -3.70
CA GLN A 587 15.70 -28.32 -3.82
C GLN A 587 14.95 -28.69 -2.55
N THR A 588 13.70 -29.09 -2.74
CA THR A 588 12.85 -29.85 -1.81
C THR A 588 13.63 -30.48 -0.66
N ALA A 589 13.87 -29.70 0.40
CA ALA A 589 13.93 -30.23 1.75
C ALA A 589 12.49 -30.65 2.01
N ALA A 590 12.30 -31.95 2.26
CA ALA A 590 11.00 -32.56 2.38
C ALA A 590 10.05 -31.67 3.21
N GLU A 591 8.85 -31.43 2.66
CA GLU A 591 7.70 -31.09 3.49
C GLU A 591 7.74 -32.02 4.71
N LEU A 592 7.98 -31.48 5.90
CA LEU A 592 7.33 -32.02 7.07
C LEU A 592 5.88 -31.57 6.95
N SER A 593 5.15 -32.28 6.09
CA SER A 593 3.71 -32.35 6.20
C SER A 593 3.41 -32.93 7.58
N ASP A 594 3.01 -32.06 8.51
CA ASP A 594 1.85 -32.31 9.36
C ASP A 594 1.36 -30.96 9.86
N SER A 595 0.22 -30.54 9.31
CA SER A 595 -0.45 -29.30 9.63
C SER A 595 -0.96 -29.32 11.07
N ILE A 596 -0.36 -28.56 11.98
CA ILE A 596 -1.01 -28.22 13.26
C ILE A 596 -2.36 -27.56 12.95
N ILE A 597 -3.45 -28.20 13.34
CA ILE A 597 -4.81 -27.65 13.22
C ILE A 597 -5.21 -27.07 14.57
N LEU A 598 -5.70 -25.84 14.58
CA LEU A 598 -6.33 -25.23 15.74
C LEU A 598 -7.85 -25.28 15.56
N PHE A 599 -8.56 -25.88 16.51
CA PHE A 599 -10.02 -25.96 16.46
C PHE A 599 -10.65 -25.87 17.85
N PRO A 600 -11.76 -25.13 18.04
CA PRO A 600 -12.38 -24.22 17.07
C PRO A 600 -11.50 -23.00 16.80
N ASN A 601 -11.64 -22.37 15.63
CA ASN A 601 -11.06 -21.07 15.30
C ASN A 601 -12.04 -20.35 14.37
N PRO A 602 -12.75 -19.29 14.81
CA PRO A 602 -12.60 -18.59 16.09
C PRO A 602 -12.88 -19.46 17.33
N ALA A 603 -12.24 -19.14 18.46
CA ALA A 603 -12.27 -19.90 19.70
C ALA A 603 -12.82 -19.07 20.87
N GLU A 604 -13.63 -19.68 21.72
CA GLU A 604 -14.13 -19.06 22.96
C GLU A 604 -13.12 -19.26 24.09
N ASP A 605 -13.13 -20.41 24.77
CA ASP A 605 -12.29 -20.61 25.96
C ASP A 605 -11.11 -21.57 25.77
N HIS A 606 -11.11 -22.30 24.66
CA HIS A 606 -10.14 -23.36 24.44
C HIS A 606 -9.82 -23.57 22.96
N LEU A 607 -8.56 -23.90 22.69
CA LEU A 607 -8.07 -24.38 21.39
C LEU A 607 -7.68 -25.85 21.52
N GLN A 608 -8.23 -26.71 20.70
CA GLN A 608 -7.71 -28.05 20.49
C GLN A 608 -6.64 -28.04 19.41
N ILE A 609 -5.55 -28.76 19.69
CA ILE A 609 -4.42 -28.97 18.79
C ILE A 609 -4.62 -30.31 18.09
N GLY A 610 -4.97 -30.26 16.80
CA GLY A 610 -5.13 -31.40 15.92
C GLY A 610 -3.79 -31.87 15.33
N HIS A 611 -3.57 -33.19 15.40
CA HIS A 611 -2.33 -33.90 15.03
C HIS A 611 -1.07 -33.48 15.84
N MET A 612 -0.11 -34.42 15.89
CA MET A 612 1.29 -34.27 16.34
C MET A 612 1.72 -34.71 17.76
N THR A 613 3.00 -35.11 17.79
CA THR A 613 3.82 -35.58 18.90
C THR A 613 5.02 -34.65 19.07
N GLY A 614 5.54 -34.44 20.29
CA GLY A 614 6.83 -33.76 20.50
C GLY A 614 6.78 -32.24 20.68
N ILE A 615 5.65 -31.67 21.09
CA ILE A 615 5.56 -30.26 21.51
C ILE A 615 6.21 -30.11 22.89
N GLU A 616 7.25 -29.28 22.98
CA GLU A 616 8.00 -29.02 24.21
C GLU A 616 7.48 -27.76 24.91
N LYS A 617 7.16 -26.72 24.13
CA LYS A 617 6.72 -25.41 24.61
C LYS A 617 5.70 -24.78 23.66
N ILE A 618 4.71 -24.07 24.22
CA ILE A 618 3.74 -23.28 23.47
C ILE A 618 3.83 -21.83 23.96
N ILE A 619 3.88 -20.88 23.05
CA ILE A 619 3.91 -19.45 23.37
C ILE A 619 2.79 -18.75 22.61
N ILE A 620 2.06 -17.86 23.28
CA ILE A 620 1.02 -17.04 22.63
C ILE A 620 1.42 -15.57 22.73
N TYR A 621 1.29 -14.87 21.61
CA TYR A 621 1.52 -13.45 21.45
C TYR A 621 0.21 -12.76 21.06
N ASP A 622 -0.01 -11.56 21.58
CA ASP A 622 -1.04 -10.67 21.05
C ASP A 622 -0.58 -10.00 19.73
N LEU A 623 -1.47 -9.19 19.12
CA LEU A 623 -1.18 -8.49 17.86
C LEU A 623 0.00 -7.52 17.93
N SER A 624 0.35 -7.01 19.12
CA SER A 624 1.51 -6.14 19.30
C SER A 624 2.80 -6.93 19.55
N GLY A 625 2.78 -8.26 19.37
CA GLY A 625 3.93 -9.12 19.57
C GLY A 625 4.31 -9.33 21.05
N ARG A 626 3.48 -8.89 22.01
CA ARG A 626 3.74 -9.10 23.43
C ARG A 626 3.36 -10.53 23.78
N MET A 627 4.27 -11.23 24.45
CA MET A 627 4.01 -12.58 24.96
C MET A 627 2.94 -12.52 26.05
N VAL A 628 1.77 -13.09 25.76
CA VAL A 628 0.63 -13.17 26.69
C VAL A 628 0.50 -14.55 27.35
N ARG A 629 1.19 -15.57 26.81
CA ARG A 629 1.22 -16.92 27.40
C ARG A 629 2.51 -17.65 27.09
N ASN A 630 2.98 -18.43 28.06
CA ASN A 630 4.08 -19.38 27.89
C ASN A 630 3.74 -20.67 28.65
N ILE A 631 3.69 -21.78 27.93
CA ILE A 631 3.36 -23.11 28.44
C ILE A 631 4.56 -24.02 28.19
N SER A 632 5.36 -24.23 29.23
CA SER A 632 6.52 -25.14 29.21
C SER A 632 6.12 -26.55 29.69
N ASN A 633 6.88 -27.58 29.32
CA ASN A 633 6.63 -28.97 29.70
C ASN A 633 5.24 -29.47 29.27
N CYS A 634 4.92 -29.31 27.99
CA CYS A 634 3.65 -29.72 27.38
C CYS A 634 3.44 -31.26 27.36
N ARG A 635 3.38 -31.90 28.53
CA ARG A 635 2.66 -33.16 28.70
C ARG A 635 1.19 -32.80 28.75
N LEU A 636 0.60 -32.47 27.60
CA LEU A 636 -0.82 -32.20 27.48
C LEU A 636 -1.55 -33.53 27.27
N PRO A 637 -2.11 -34.18 28.31
CA PRO A 637 -2.88 -35.40 28.12
C PRO A 637 -4.12 -35.18 27.23
N GLU A 638 -4.56 -33.93 27.03
CA GLU A 638 -5.83 -33.60 26.37
C GLU A 638 -5.71 -32.68 25.13
N ARG A 639 -4.49 -32.40 24.63
CA ARG A 639 -4.26 -31.58 23.42
C ARG A 639 -5.03 -30.24 23.38
N THR A 640 -5.34 -29.67 24.54
CA THR A 640 -6.20 -28.49 24.67
C THR A 640 -5.43 -27.36 25.36
N VAL A 641 -5.48 -26.17 24.80
CA VAL A 641 -4.92 -24.93 25.36
C VAL A 641 -6.08 -24.07 25.84
N ASN A 642 -6.15 -23.80 27.15
CA ASN A 642 -7.11 -22.83 27.68
C ASN A 642 -6.67 -21.42 27.25
N ILE A 643 -7.62 -20.62 26.79
CA ILE A 643 -7.44 -19.21 26.37
C ILE A 643 -8.59 -18.32 26.88
N GLY A 644 -9.46 -18.81 27.78
CA GLY A 644 -10.66 -18.09 28.23
C GLY A 644 -10.36 -16.80 29.01
N ASP A 645 -9.14 -16.66 29.52
CA ASP A 645 -8.65 -15.47 30.19
C ASP A 645 -7.96 -14.46 29.26
N LEU A 646 -7.81 -14.78 27.96
CA LEU A 646 -7.39 -13.81 26.95
C LEU A 646 -8.57 -12.91 26.56
N GLU A 647 -8.29 -11.63 26.26
CA GLU A 647 -9.29 -10.72 25.72
C GLU A 647 -9.68 -11.10 24.29
N SER A 648 -10.86 -10.68 23.82
CA SER A 648 -11.28 -10.88 22.43
C SER A 648 -10.28 -10.23 21.48
N GLY A 649 -9.74 -10.97 20.51
CA GLY A 649 -8.66 -10.47 19.67
C GLY A 649 -7.98 -11.53 18.82
N TYR A 650 -7.02 -11.09 18.01
CA TYR A 650 -6.18 -11.97 17.20
C TYR A 650 -4.89 -12.30 17.97
N TYR A 651 -4.48 -13.55 17.90
CA TYR A 651 -3.30 -14.04 18.58
C TYR A 651 -2.46 -14.90 17.66
N THR A 652 -1.15 -14.82 17.86
CA THR A 652 -0.18 -15.71 17.23
C THR A 652 0.25 -16.75 18.26
N ILE A 653 0.14 -18.03 17.93
CA ILE A 653 0.55 -19.14 18.77
C ILE A 653 1.70 -19.89 18.11
N CYS A 654 2.80 -20.00 18.85
CA CYS A 654 4.04 -20.64 18.45
C CYS A 654 4.20 -21.97 19.19
N PHE A 655 4.51 -23.03 18.47
CA PHE A 655 4.78 -24.37 18.97
C PHE A 655 6.26 -24.66 18.78
N LEU A 656 6.99 -24.83 19.88
CA LEU A 656 8.36 -25.32 19.85
C LEU A 656 8.34 -26.83 19.99
N GLN A 657 8.97 -27.50 19.04
CA GLN A 657 9.06 -28.94 18.93
C GLN A 657 10.52 -29.38 18.89
N THR A 658 10.77 -30.65 19.20
CA THR A 658 12.12 -31.22 19.19
C THR A 658 12.84 -31.05 17.84
N ASP A 659 12.09 -30.97 16.74
CA ASP A 659 12.57 -30.90 15.35
C ASP A 659 12.32 -29.54 14.66
N GLY A 660 11.68 -28.56 15.32
CA GLY A 660 11.42 -27.26 14.70
C GLY A 660 10.43 -26.37 15.44
N ILE A 661 10.07 -25.24 14.80
CA ILE A 661 9.07 -24.29 15.31
C ILE A 661 7.93 -24.22 14.30
N SER A 662 6.69 -24.32 14.78
CA SER A 662 5.49 -24.14 13.98
C SER A 662 4.69 -22.94 14.50
N VAL A 663 4.20 -22.07 13.61
CA VAL A 663 3.42 -20.86 13.98
C VAL A 663 2.01 -20.95 13.38
N ARG A 664 1.00 -20.55 14.16
CA ARG A 664 -0.40 -20.45 13.73
C ARG A 664 -1.03 -19.18 14.30
N HIS A 665 -2.15 -18.78 13.71
CA HIS A 665 -2.97 -17.68 14.21
C HIS A 665 -4.35 -18.20 14.63
N PHE A 666 -4.92 -17.61 15.67
CA PHE A 666 -6.30 -17.85 16.07
C PHE A 666 -6.99 -16.57 16.50
N VAL A 667 -8.33 -16.57 16.40
CA VAL A 667 -9.19 -15.48 16.87
C VAL A 667 -9.86 -15.91 18.16
N LYS A 668 -9.66 -15.14 19.24
CA LYS A 668 -10.41 -15.24 20.49
C LYS A 668 -11.69 -14.40 20.36
N GLN A 669 -12.85 -15.03 20.55
CA GLN A 669 -14.15 -14.33 20.60
C GLN A 669 -14.43 -13.74 21.97
#